data_AF-A0A0K8SGP2-F1
#
_entry.id   AF-A0A0K8SGP2-F1
#
_cell.length_a   1.000
_cell.length_b   1.000
_cell.length_c   1.000
_cell.angle_alpha   90.00
_cell.angle_beta   90.00
_cell.angle_gamma   90.00
#
_symmetry.space_group_name_H-M   'P 1'
#
loop_
_entity.id
_entity.type
_entity.pdbx_description
1 polymer ?
#
loop_
_entity_poly.entity_id
_entity_poly.type
_entity_poly.pdbx_seq_one_letter_code
_entity_poly.pdbx_strand_id
1 'polypeptide(L)'
;MLQAVDLLDQLDDIQEDLARNDFGEDVASAKNGLEIHAGMKKRIMKTPVEEVDVAGQRLLQKLSGDTSSGYDSGYSGRDSEASTTNPDLQAAVPQILNHLDSIRSSQAHLLQLWQHKKLKLDQCYQLRLFEQDCEKMFDWICHNRDVFLMNYVEIGRSYNLAKELQDEHNDFTISSMNVYVNIKRILAVAHRMMEVGHYAAAHIRTVANRLDRAWKEFAAGLDERTAVLALSVLFHHKAEQYVENVGAWNQACETINIPSEILMLETAIHQHQNLYESMCQAYTEVHSTSKKLLYQLDHLVQICNQPGMEHTRKHDVNGGASDTSSSSSRRGGGGTNPARDYSEGASHVLAVIHQILNHHRSLEHRWHSKKIKLHQRLALRLFQEDVKQVLDWLANHGEVFLRKNNGVGRNLQKARVYQKSHEHFENVAQNTYRNAEKLLSAAEELAQTGECNAQEIYSVAQELEGHVTSFAGRVEQRRRRLDLAVLFFTHSKELDEWLEELKNENSEAIGPESVEAAERQLENFKQQRLSSLDACLNTIAQGEALLQELRSVGLNTETDTTGSVSAVESSLDRLSKQREELEELWAARKLRSDLCLRLRLFERDALQLSTQLELWISELEATPLPESLEEAECSLRNHTDSVQHMTSTIFQVRQAGQDLASVLESSGVSLMADAQYTAATRVTVLLEFLHEREMDLEDLAEVMRVKLEQCVQLCQYRVDANQVVSWIRNGEAMLMASFTVPNSLPDAEQLKKEHEQFQVAIEKTHTSAVQVKHRAEALISANHYDPGSVRQISEEVTKRWQQLVTCAEERHKLVTASLNFYKTAEQVCSVLDSLEREYKRDEDWCGSLSSNGTPSSPATAIAQFINKHQEQKEAFLKACTLARRTSETFLKYTSRSLQYYNYPTSEAGPEARVKVILDKLFSQENRVLEHWSQRKKKLDQCQQFVLFEASARQAMEWIQETGENYLNTHTNIGASTEETEALLGEHNEFKAAAKDTRERVKLSSSWPTVWLRRGTPMQLKSRHG
;
A
#
# COMPACT_ATOMS: atom_id res chain seq x y z
N MET A 1 162.80 -34.76 -82.65
CA MET A 1 162.74 -34.41 -81.21
C MET A 1 162.32 -32.96 -81.05
N LEU A 2 163.15 -31.95 -81.34
CA LEU A 2 162.76 -30.52 -81.27
C LEU A 2 161.45 -30.21 -82.03
N GLN A 3 161.32 -30.63 -83.29
CA GLN A 3 160.09 -30.44 -84.08
C GLN A 3 158.83 -31.11 -83.51
N ALA A 4 158.96 -32.17 -82.69
CA ALA A 4 157.80 -32.84 -82.09
C ALA A 4 157.35 -32.15 -80.79
N VAL A 5 158.29 -31.55 -80.06
CA VAL A 5 158.00 -30.73 -78.88
C VAL A 5 157.31 -29.43 -79.29
N ASP A 6 157.83 -28.74 -80.31
CA ASP A 6 157.21 -27.51 -80.84
C ASP A 6 155.75 -27.74 -81.31
N LEU A 7 155.46 -28.93 -81.85
CA LEU A 7 154.12 -29.27 -82.34
C LEU A 7 153.15 -29.60 -81.20
N LEU A 8 153.65 -30.20 -80.11
CA LEU A 8 152.86 -30.43 -78.89
C LEU A 8 152.52 -29.10 -78.21
N ASP A 9 153.48 -28.17 -78.11
CA ASP A 9 153.24 -26.82 -77.58
C ASP A 9 152.17 -26.08 -78.40
N GLN A 10 152.21 -26.17 -79.74
CA GLN A 10 151.16 -25.59 -80.59
C GLN A 10 149.78 -26.24 -80.39
N LEU A 11 149.71 -27.53 -80.08
CA LEU A 11 148.44 -28.20 -79.80
C LEU A 11 147.90 -27.80 -78.42
N ASP A 12 148.78 -27.59 -77.43
CA ASP A 12 148.43 -27.08 -76.10
C ASP A 12 147.93 -25.62 -76.17
N ASP A 13 148.54 -24.76 -77.00
CA ASP A 13 148.04 -23.39 -77.24
C ASP A 13 146.60 -23.40 -77.79
N ILE A 14 146.29 -24.31 -78.72
CA ILE A 14 144.93 -24.46 -79.26
C ILE A 14 143.99 -25.06 -78.21
N GLN A 15 144.50 -25.88 -77.29
CA GLN A 15 143.74 -26.42 -76.16
C GLN A 15 143.31 -25.31 -75.21
N GLU A 16 144.22 -24.39 -74.86
CA GLU A 16 143.90 -23.23 -74.02
C GLU A 16 142.85 -22.33 -74.69
N ASP A 17 143.00 -22.04 -75.99
CA ASP A 17 142.03 -21.28 -76.78
C ASP A 17 140.63 -21.94 -76.78
N LEU A 18 140.57 -23.28 -76.85
CA LEU A 18 139.33 -24.04 -76.72
C LEU A 18 138.78 -24.07 -75.29
N ALA A 19 139.63 -24.05 -74.27
CA ALA A 19 139.22 -24.07 -72.87
C ALA A 19 138.65 -22.72 -72.38
N ARG A 20 138.97 -21.59 -73.04
CA ARG A 20 138.41 -20.27 -72.69
C ARG A 20 136.88 -20.26 -72.79
N ASN A 21 136.20 -19.82 -71.74
CA ASN A 21 134.74 -19.72 -71.69
C ASN A 21 134.27 -18.30 -72.07
N ASP A 22 134.36 -17.97 -73.36
CA ASP A 22 133.97 -16.66 -73.88
C ASP A 22 132.55 -16.73 -74.48
N PHE A 23 131.52 -16.55 -73.64
CA PHE A 23 130.11 -16.52 -74.07
C PHE A 23 129.66 -15.11 -74.41
N GLY A 24 128.87 -14.95 -75.49
CA GLY A 24 128.33 -13.65 -75.89
C GLY A 24 127.26 -13.11 -74.95
N GLU A 25 127.28 -11.80 -74.71
CA GLU A 25 126.32 -11.11 -73.85
C GLU A 25 125.02 -10.77 -74.59
N ASP A 26 125.04 -10.73 -75.91
CA ASP A 26 123.88 -10.44 -76.77
C ASP A 26 123.81 -11.39 -77.98
N VAL A 27 122.71 -11.30 -78.74
CA VAL A 27 122.48 -12.18 -79.92
C VAL A 27 123.59 -12.03 -80.97
N ALA A 28 124.09 -10.81 -81.18
CA ALA A 28 125.09 -10.52 -82.19
C ALA A 28 126.48 -11.08 -81.82
N SER A 29 126.91 -10.86 -80.58
CA SER A 29 128.17 -11.36 -80.02
C SER A 29 128.16 -12.87 -79.87
N ALA A 30 127.05 -13.48 -79.44
CA ALA A 30 126.93 -14.94 -79.35
C ALA A 30 127.04 -15.61 -80.74
N LYS A 31 126.44 -15.01 -81.77
CA LYS A 31 126.58 -15.47 -83.16
C LYS A 31 128.01 -15.34 -83.67
N ASN A 32 128.67 -14.20 -83.40
CA ASN A 32 130.07 -13.99 -83.78
C ASN A 32 131.01 -15.00 -83.09
N GLY A 33 130.75 -15.33 -81.82
CA GLY A 33 131.48 -16.36 -81.08
C GLY A 33 131.41 -17.75 -81.73
N LEU A 34 130.24 -18.13 -82.28
CA LEU A 34 130.08 -19.37 -83.05
C LEU A 34 130.90 -19.38 -84.35
N GLU A 35 130.98 -18.23 -85.04
CA GLU A 35 131.74 -18.09 -86.29
C GLU A 35 133.26 -18.18 -86.03
N ILE A 36 133.76 -17.51 -84.98
CA ILE A 36 135.16 -17.60 -84.54
C ILE A 36 135.50 -19.06 -84.16
N HIS A 37 134.63 -19.71 -83.39
CA HIS A 37 134.82 -21.10 -82.98
C HIS A 37 134.85 -22.05 -84.19
N ALA A 38 134.04 -21.83 -85.22
CA ALA A 38 134.10 -22.59 -86.47
C ALA A 38 135.47 -22.45 -87.19
N GLY A 39 136.11 -21.28 -87.06
CA GLY A 39 137.47 -21.04 -87.54
C GLY A 39 138.55 -21.85 -86.82
N MET A 40 138.40 -22.09 -85.50
CA MET A 40 139.35 -22.87 -84.70
C MET A 40 139.48 -24.33 -85.16
N LYS A 41 138.38 -24.97 -85.61
CA LYS A 41 138.44 -26.33 -86.19
C LYS A 41 139.37 -26.41 -87.39
N LYS A 42 139.43 -25.36 -88.22
CA LYS A 42 140.36 -25.29 -89.36
C LYS A 42 141.82 -25.15 -88.90
N ARG A 43 142.09 -24.52 -87.74
CA ARG A 43 143.44 -24.44 -87.15
C ARG A 43 143.90 -25.81 -86.67
N ILE A 44 143.07 -26.54 -85.91
CA ILE A 44 143.38 -27.89 -85.39
C ILE A 44 143.72 -28.88 -86.52
N MET A 45 143.05 -28.76 -87.66
CA MET A 45 143.26 -29.66 -88.81
C MET A 45 144.46 -29.29 -89.70
N LYS A 46 145.04 -28.09 -89.54
CA LYS A 46 146.19 -27.62 -90.33
C LYS A 46 147.54 -27.91 -89.66
N THR A 47 147.56 -28.34 -88.41
CA THR A 47 148.79 -28.69 -87.70
C THR A 47 149.41 -29.94 -88.37
N PRO A 48 150.69 -29.91 -88.81
CA PRO A 48 151.30 -30.96 -89.64
C PRO A 48 151.70 -32.21 -88.83
N VAL A 49 150.72 -32.78 -88.11
CA VAL A 49 150.85 -33.97 -87.27
C VAL A 49 151.35 -35.17 -88.09
N GLU A 50 150.79 -35.38 -89.28
CA GLU A 50 151.16 -36.51 -90.17
C GLU A 50 152.58 -36.39 -90.73
N GLU A 51 153.06 -35.18 -91.01
CA GLU A 51 154.41 -34.97 -91.57
C GLU A 51 155.51 -35.29 -90.55
N VAL A 52 155.31 -34.89 -89.29
CA VAL A 52 156.21 -35.21 -88.17
C VAL A 52 156.17 -36.70 -87.84
N ASP A 53 155.01 -37.34 -87.98
CA ASP A 53 154.83 -38.78 -87.79
C ASP A 53 155.61 -39.60 -88.83
N VAL A 54 155.54 -39.23 -90.11
CA VAL A 54 156.34 -39.85 -91.19
C VAL A 54 157.83 -39.61 -91.01
N ALA A 55 158.24 -38.41 -90.58
CA ALA A 55 159.64 -38.09 -90.32
C ALA A 55 160.23 -38.89 -89.15
N GLY A 56 159.46 -39.06 -88.06
CA GLY A 56 159.84 -39.87 -86.92
C GLY A 56 160.00 -41.36 -87.26
N GLN A 57 159.11 -41.91 -88.10
CA GLN A 57 159.21 -43.29 -88.58
C GLN A 57 160.46 -43.53 -89.46
N ARG A 58 160.84 -42.60 -90.34
CA ARG A 58 162.09 -42.71 -91.13
C ARG A 58 163.34 -42.66 -90.27
N LEU A 59 163.31 -41.92 -89.16
CA LEU A 59 164.45 -41.81 -88.23
C LEU A 59 164.68 -43.13 -87.48
N LEU A 60 163.59 -43.76 -87.03
CA LEU A 60 163.60 -45.09 -86.42
C LEU A 60 164.18 -46.16 -87.37
N GLN A 61 163.88 -46.06 -88.67
CA GLN A 61 164.40 -46.98 -89.70
C GLN A 61 165.92 -46.89 -89.93
N LYS A 62 166.54 -45.72 -89.68
CA LYS A 62 168.00 -45.52 -89.85
C LYS A 62 168.84 -45.98 -88.67
N LEU A 63 168.25 -46.11 -87.48
CA LEU A 63 168.96 -46.42 -86.23
C LEU A 63 169.16 -47.94 -86.00
N SER A 64 168.54 -48.81 -86.80
CA SER A 64 168.48 -50.26 -86.54
C SER A 64 169.43 -51.16 -87.36
N GLY A 65 170.40 -50.63 -88.13
CA GLY A 65 171.52 -51.43 -88.67
C GLY A 65 171.17 -52.51 -89.71
N ASP A 66 171.46 -52.18 -90.96
CA ASP A 66 171.48 -52.98 -92.19
C ASP A 66 170.18 -53.20 -92.98
N THR A 67 170.38 -53.02 -94.27
CA THR A 67 169.39 -52.65 -95.27
C THR A 67 169.14 -53.78 -96.27
N SER A 68 167.87 -53.85 -96.69
CA SER A 68 167.39 -54.28 -98.01
C SER A 68 166.97 -55.74 -98.20
N SER A 69 165.69 -55.86 -98.63
CA SER A 69 164.96 -57.00 -99.22
C SER A 69 164.97 -58.30 -98.39
N GLY A 70 163.86 -58.93 -98.04
CA GLY A 70 162.60 -59.06 -98.76
C GLY A 70 162.25 -60.55 -98.74
N TYR A 71 160.98 -60.84 -98.46
CA TYR A 71 160.23 -62.05 -98.85
C TYR A 71 160.61 -63.41 -98.23
N ASP A 72 159.55 -64.04 -97.69
CA ASP A 72 159.20 -65.46 -97.86
C ASP A 72 159.58 -66.53 -96.78
N SER A 73 158.58 -67.39 -96.61
CA SER A 73 158.39 -68.71 -95.97
C SER A 73 159.43 -69.42 -95.06
N GLY A 74 158.91 -69.99 -93.95
CA GLY A 74 159.03 -71.43 -93.60
C GLY A 74 160.32 -72.08 -93.05
N TYR A 75 160.29 -72.40 -91.74
CA TYR A 75 160.89 -73.56 -90.99
C TYR A 75 162.41 -73.69 -90.68
N SER A 76 162.70 -73.83 -89.36
CA SER A 76 163.83 -74.43 -88.58
C SER A 76 165.33 -74.11 -88.79
N GLY A 77 165.99 -73.70 -87.68
CA GLY A 77 167.20 -74.37 -87.12
C GLY A 77 168.59 -73.69 -87.13
N ARG A 78 169.15 -73.48 -85.91
CA ARG A 78 170.56 -73.57 -85.43
C ARG A 78 171.68 -72.53 -85.76
N ASP A 79 172.37 -72.14 -84.66
CA ASP A 79 173.78 -71.72 -84.37
C ASP A 79 174.52 -70.52 -85.02
N SER A 80 175.11 -69.72 -84.12
CA SER A 80 176.40 -68.96 -84.15
C SER A 80 176.55 -67.53 -84.71
N GLU A 81 176.75 -66.62 -83.73
CA GLU A 81 177.82 -65.62 -83.53
C GLU A 81 178.13 -64.45 -84.52
N ALA A 82 177.89 -63.25 -83.95
CA ALA A 82 178.76 -62.06 -83.82
C ALA A 82 179.03 -61.10 -85.01
N SER A 83 178.56 -59.85 -84.85
CA SER A 83 179.34 -58.62 -85.11
C SER A 83 178.67 -57.39 -84.46
N THR A 84 179.49 -56.40 -84.10
CA THR A 84 179.35 -55.30 -83.10
C THR A 84 178.69 -54.00 -83.59
N THR A 85 177.78 -53.36 -82.81
CA THR A 85 177.40 -51.92 -82.93
C THR A 85 176.99 -51.25 -81.58
N ASN A 86 177.21 -49.94 -81.49
CA ASN A 86 177.42 -49.02 -80.34
C ASN A 86 176.21 -48.74 -79.38
N PRO A 87 176.38 -48.77 -78.02
CA PRO A 87 175.28 -48.68 -77.02
C PRO A 87 174.47 -47.36 -76.89
N ASP A 88 174.96 -46.18 -77.31
CA ASP A 88 174.21 -44.91 -77.17
C ASP A 88 173.00 -44.78 -78.12
N LEU A 89 173.01 -45.50 -79.24
CA LEU A 89 171.97 -45.40 -80.28
C LEU A 89 170.70 -46.22 -79.96
N GLN A 90 170.79 -47.23 -79.09
CA GLN A 90 169.65 -48.05 -78.69
C GLN A 90 168.72 -47.33 -77.69
N ALA A 91 169.21 -46.35 -76.93
CA ALA A 91 168.42 -45.62 -75.93
C ALA A 91 167.42 -44.60 -76.52
N ALA A 92 167.62 -44.14 -77.77
CA ALA A 92 166.82 -43.08 -78.40
C ALA A 92 165.49 -43.54 -79.03
N VAL A 93 165.33 -44.85 -79.28
CA VAL A 93 164.16 -45.43 -79.98
C VAL A 93 162.84 -45.28 -79.20
N PRO A 94 162.76 -45.59 -77.89
CA PRO A 94 161.50 -45.48 -77.14
C PRO A 94 161.00 -44.03 -77.00
N GLN A 95 161.91 -43.06 -76.95
CA GLN A 95 161.56 -41.64 -76.80
C GLN A 95 160.84 -41.10 -78.05
N ILE A 96 161.27 -41.52 -79.24
CA ILE A 96 160.66 -41.07 -80.50
C ILE A 96 159.21 -41.58 -80.62
N LEU A 97 158.94 -42.84 -80.27
CA LEU A 97 157.59 -43.41 -80.33
C LEU A 97 156.61 -42.68 -79.38
N ASN A 98 157.05 -42.37 -78.16
CA ASN A 98 156.19 -41.74 -77.16
C ASN A 98 155.74 -40.32 -77.58
N HIS A 99 156.62 -39.56 -78.24
CA HIS A 99 156.26 -38.24 -78.77
C HIS A 99 155.24 -38.32 -79.91
N LEU A 100 155.31 -39.33 -80.78
CA LEU A 100 154.37 -39.48 -81.89
C LEU A 100 152.95 -39.85 -81.44
N ASP A 101 152.81 -40.74 -80.45
CA ASP A 101 151.50 -41.09 -79.88
C ASP A 101 150.86 -39.92 -79.12
N SER A 102 151.67 -39.14 -78.39
CA SER A 102 151.18 -37.98 -77.65
C SER A 102 150.58 -36.92 -78.58
N ILE A 103 151.20 -36.66 -79.74
CA ILE A 103 150.70 -35.69 -80.73
C ILE A 103 149.32 -36.14 -81.30
N ARG A 104 149.17 -37.42 -81.64
CA ARG A 104 147.89 -37.95 -82.17
C ARG A 104 146.76 -37.86 -81.14
N SER A 105 147.05 -38.26 -79.90
CA SER A 105 146.07 -38.22 -78.81
C SER A 105 145.61 -36.78 -78.52
N SER A 106 146.52 -35.81 -78.50
CA SER A 106 146.18 -34.40 -78.29
C SER A 106 145.28 -33.85 -79.41
N GLN A 107 145.53 -34.17 -80.68
CA GLN A 107 144.67 -33.70 -81.77
C GLN A 107 143.23 -34.24 -81.71
N ALA A 108 143.06 -35.52 -81.35
CA ALA A 108 141.74 -36.12 -81.15
C ALA A 108 140.98 -35.48 -79.97
N HIS A 109 141.69 -35.18 -78.87
CA HIS A 109 141.12 -34.51 -77.71
C HIS A 109 140.62 -33.08 -78.02
N LEU A 110 141.38 -32.30 -78.78
CA LEU A 110 141.00 -30.95 -79.21
C LEU A 110 139.71 -30.94 -80.04
N LEU A 111 139.52 -31.92 -80.93
CA LEU A 111 138.28 -32.04 -81.71
C LEU A 111 137.06 -32.35 -80.81
N GLN A 112 137.24 -33.15 -79.76
CA GLN A 112 136.17 -33.43 -78.79
C GLN A 112 135.81 -32.18 -77.97
N LEU A 113 136.82 -31.44 -77.49
CA LEU A 113 136.63 -30.17 -76.79
C LEU A 113 135.93 -29.13 -77.67
N TRP A 114 136.29 -29.06 -78.96
CA TRP A 114 135.63 -28.19 -79.93
C TRP A 114 134.15 -28.52 -80.08
N GLN A 115 133.79 -29.81 -80.19
CA GLN A 115 132.39 -30.23 -80.32
C GLN A 115 131.56 -29.86 -79.08
N HIS A 116 132.14 -30.03 -77.89
CA HIS A 116 131.48 -29.67 -76.63
C HIS A 116 131.29 -28.14 -76.50
N LYS A 117 132.30 -27.35 -76.85
CA LYS A 117 132.21 -25.88 -76.83
C LYS A 117 131.23 -25.35 -77.89
N LYS A 118 131.14 -25.99 -79.05
CA LYS A 118 130.14 -25.65 -80.08
C LYS A 118 128.72 -25.77 -79.52
N LEU A 119 128.41 -26.89 -78.86
CA LEU A 119 127.09 -27.10 -78.26
C LEU A 119 126.76 -25.99 -77.24
N LYS A 120 127.71 -25.61 -76.38
CA LYS A 120 127.51 -24.54 -75.40
C LYS A 120 127.34 -23.15 -76.04
N LEU A 121 128.06 -22.86 -77.12
CA LEU A 121 127.91 -21.61 -77.86
C LEU A 121 126.56 -21.55 -78.62
N ASP A 122 126.12 -22.67 -79.21
CA ASP A 122 124.79 -22.78 -79.85
C ASP A 122 123.68 -22.54 -78.81
N GLN A 123 123.82 -23.13 -77.63
CA GLN A 123 122.92 -22.86 -76.49
C GLN A 123 122.98 -21.39 -76.06
N CYS A 124 124.16 -20.77 -75.98
CA CYS A 124 124.29 -19.36 -75.61
C CYS A 124 123.54 -18.44 -76.60
N TYR A 125 123.66 -18.71 -77.90
CA TYR A 125 122.91 -17.98 -78.92
C TYR A 125 121.39 -18.14 -78.77
N GLN A 126 120.91 -19.36 -78.51
CA GLN A 126 119.49 -19.62 -78.27
C GLN A 126 118.97 -18.88 -77.03
N LEU A 127 119.76 -18.83 -75.95
CA LEU A 127 119.42 -18.10 -74.73
C LEU A 127 119.21 -16.60 -75.00
N ARG A 128 120.12 -15.97 -75.77
CA ARG A 128 120.01 -14.54 -76.08
C ARG A 128 118.81 -14.22 -76.97
N LEU A 129 118.47 -15.10 -77.91
CA LEU A 129 117.24 -14.96 -78.70
C LEU A 129 115.99 -15.06 -77.83
N PHE A 130 115.94 -16.02 -76.91
CA PHE A 130 114.84 -16.18 -75.97
C PHE A 130 114.67 -14.96 -75.05
N GLU A 131 115.77 -14.43 -74.51
CA GLU A 131 115.74 -13.23 -73.66
C GLU A 131 115.23 -12.00 -74.42
N GLN A 132 115.71 -11.78 -75.65
CA GLN A 132 115.25 -10.69 -76.50
C GLN A 132 113.75 -10.79 -76.81
N ASP A 133 113.25 -11.98 -77.09
CA ASP A 133 111.82 -12.19 -77.35
C ASP A 133 110.96 -11.99 -76.10
N CYS A 134 111.46 -12.37 -74.92
CA CYS A 134 110.79 -12.09 -73.64
C CYS A 134 110.73 -10.59 -73.34
N GLU A 135 111.82 -9.86 -73.56
CA GLU A 135 111.90 -8.41 -73.32
C GLU A 135 110.89 -7.64 -74.17
N LYS A 136 110.78 -7.97 -75.47
CA LYS A 136 109.74 -7.40 -76.35
C LYS A 136 108.32 -7.62 -75.81
N MET A 137 108.04 -8.79 -75.22
CA MET A 137 106.72 -9.06 -74.64
C MET A 137 106.51 -8.34 -73.31
N PHE A 138 107.54 -8.19 -72.48
CA PHE A 138 107.46 -7.35 -71.27
C PHE A 138 107.16 -5.89 -71.63
N ASP A 139 107.88 -5.32 -72.60
CA ASP A 139 107.65 -3.94 -73.06
C ASP A 139 106.22 -3.76 -73.58
N TRP A 140 105.72 -4.73 -74.36
CA TRP A 140 104.35 -4.71 -74.84
C TRP A 140 103.33 -4.77 -73.71
N ILE A 141 103.50 -5.67 -72.74
CA ILE A 141 102.61 -5.79 -71.57
C ILE A 141 102.61 -4.49 -70.76
N CYS A 142 103.78 -3.91 -70.50
CA CYS A 142 103.89 -2.65 -69.76
C CYS A 142 103.18 -1.50 -70.49
N HIS A 143 103.45 -1.34 -71.79
CA HIS A 143 102.82 -0.28 -72.59
C HIS A 143 101.29 -0.39 -72.64
N ASN A 144 100.76 -1.59 -72.91
CA ASN A 144 99.32 -1.80 -73.00
C ASN A 144 98.63 -1.75 -71.64
N ARG A 145 99.34 -2.11 -70.56
CA ARG A 145 98.86 -1.88 -69.20
C ARG A 145 98.69 -0.39 -68.90
N ASP A 146 99.62 0.46 -69.33
CA ASP A 146 99.51 1.90 -69.13
C ASP A 146 98.35 2.52 -69.93
N VAL A 147 98.13 2.06 -71.18
CA VAL A 147 96.98 2.47 -72.00
C VAL A 147 95.67 2.02 -71.37
N PHE A 148 95.60 0.77 -70.91
CA PHE A 148 94.43 0.21 -70.22
C PHE A 148 94.04 1.00 -68.97
N LEU A 149 95.03 1.38 -68.16
CA LEU A 149 94.82 2.11 -66.91
C LEU A 149 94.27 3.53 -67.11
N MET A 150 94.41 4.15 -68.30
CA MET A 150 93.88 5.49 -68.57
C MET A 150 92.36 5.56 -68.43
N ASN A 151 91.64 4.52 -68.89
CA ASN A 151 90.18 4.48 -68.90
C ASN A 151 89.61 3.34 -68.03
N TYR A 152 90.46 2.58 -67.33
CA TYR A 152 90.09 1.36 -66.59
C TYR A 152 88.96 1.56 -65.56
N VAL A 153 88.81 2.77 -65.04
CA VAL A 153 87.90 3.11 -63.94
C VAL A 153 86.54 3.64 -64.39
N GLU A 154 86.37 3.93 -65.67
CA GLU A 154 85.13 4.52 -66.19
C GLU A 154 84.07 3.45 -66.43
N ILE A 155 82.85 3.68 -65.90
CA ILE A 155 81.71 2.75 -66.02
C ILE A 155 80.56 3.27 -66.88
N GLY A 156 80.60 4.55 -67.27
CA GLY A 156 79.50 5.25 -67.94
C GLY A 156 78.43 5.77 -66.97
N ARG A 157 77.77 6.88 -67.34
CA ARG A 157 76.71 7.54 -66.54
C ARG A 157 75.31 7.42 -67.16
N SER A 158 75.20 6.64 -68.23
CA SER A 158 73.98 6.38 -68.97
C SER A 158 74.11 5.03 -69.65
N TYR A 159 72.98 4.47 -70.11
CA TYR A 159 73.00 3.21 -70.84
C TYR A 159 73.91 3.29 -72.07
N ASN A 160 73.76 4.36 -72.86
CA ASN A 160 74.54 4.55 -74.08
C ASN A 160 76.05 4.65 -73.79
N LEU A 161 76.46 5.47 -72.82
CA LEU A 161 77.88 5.66 -72.52
C LEU A 161 78.50 4.39 -71.88
N ALA A 162 77.77 3.70 -71.01
CA ALA A 162 78.23 2.42 -70.46
C ALA A 162 78.39 1.37 -71.58
N LYS A 163 77.53 1.40 -72.60
CA LYS A 163 77.57 0.48 -73.72
C LYS A 163 78.74 0.76 -74.67
N GLU A 164 78.98 2.04 -74.98
CA GLU A 164 80.16 2.48 -75.74
C GLU A 164 81.46 2.03 -75.05
N LEU A 165 81.59 2.29 -73.74
CA LEU A 165 82.76 1.86 -72.96
C LEU A 165 82.93 0.33 -72.93
N GLN A 166 81.82 -0.42 -72.87
CA GLN A 166 81.84 -1.89 -72.95
C GLN A 166 82.37 -2.37 -74.31
N ASP A 167 81.91 -1.76 -75.40
CA ASP A 167 82.28 -2.17 -76.75
C ASP A 167 83.75 -1.81 -77.04
N GLU A 168 84.21 -0.62 -76.65
CA GLU A 168 85.64 -0.24 -76.73
C GLU A 168 86.55 -1.18 -75.92
N HIS A 169 86.13 -1.57 -74.72
CA HIS A 169 86.86 -2.50 -73.86
C HIS A 169 86.91 -3.92 -74.46
N ASN A 170 85.82 -4.37 -75.08
CA ASN A 170 85.78 -5.66 -75.76
C ASN A 170 86.77 -5.70 -76.93
N ASP A 171 86.80 -4.65 -77.76
CA ASP A 171 87.74 -4.54 -78.87
C ASP A 171 89.20 -4.54 -78.38
N PHE A 172 89.49 -3.81 -77.30
CA PHE A 172 90.81 -3.81 -76.66
C PHE A 172 91.21 -5.18 -76.11
N THR A 173 90.26 -5.90 -75.48
CA THR A 173 90.47 -7.24 -74.93
C THR A 173 90.78 -8.24 -76.05
N ILE A 174 90.01 -8.22 -77.15
CA ILE A 174 90.24 -9.09 -78.31
C ILE A 174 91.62 -8.83 -78.92
N SER A 175 91.98 -7.56 -79.10
CA SER A 175 93.30 -7.16 -79.61
C SER A 175 94.44 -7.67 -78.72
N SER A 176 94.27 -7.57 -77.40
CA SER A 176 95.26 -8.05 -76.43
C SER A 176 95.43 -9.58 -76.44
N MET A 177 94.33 -10.34 -76.59
CA MET A 177 94.37 -11.81 -76.65
C MET A 177 95.15 -12.33 -77.87
N ASN A 178 95.24 -11.57 -78.96
CA ASN A 178 96.08 -11.96 -80.10
C ASN A 178 97.57 -11.97 -79.76
N VAL A 179 98.03 -11.10 -78.84
CA VAL A 179 99.43 -11.05 -78.41
C VAL A 179 99.77 -12.16 -77.43
N TYR A 180 98.79 -12.66 -76.67
CA TYR A 180 98.95 -13.85 -75.83
C TYR A 180 99.45 -15.07 -76.61
N VAL A 181 99.02 -15.23 -77.87
CA VAL A 181 99.47 -16.31 -78.76
C VAL A 181 101.00 -16.26 -78.94
N ASN A 182 101.57 -15.05 -79.04
CA ASN A 182 103.02 -14.86 -79.14
C ASN A 182 103.73 -15.20 -77.83
N ILE A 183 103.19 -14.77 -76.69
CA ILE A 183 103.72 -15.10 -75.36
C ILE A 183 103.73 -16.63 -75.16
N LYS A 184 102.64 -17.33 -75.46
CA LYS A 184 102.57 -18.81 -75.39
C LYS A 184 103.65 -19.47 -76.25
N ARG A 185 103.89 -18.96 -77.45
CA ARG A 185 104.93 -19.50 -78.35
C ARG A 185 106.33 -19.36 -77.73
N ILE A 186 106.62 -18.20 -77.13
CA ILE A 186 107.90 -17.94 -76.45
C ILE A 186 108.08 -18.86 -75.24
N LEU A 187 107.03 -19.02 -74.41
CA LEU A 187 107.05 -19.95 -73.27
C LEU A 187 107.27 -21.40 -73.72
N ALA A 188 106.70 -21.82 -74.86
CA ALA A 188 106.91 -23.16 -75.41
C ALA A 188 108.34 -23.36 -75.95
N VAL A 189 108.98 -22.31 -76.45
CA VAL A 189 110.42 -22.34 -76.82
C VAL A 189 111.27 -22.47 -75.56
N ALA A 190 110.98 -21.70 -74.51
CA ALA A 190 111.64 -21.80 -73.20
C ALA A 190 111.60 -23.23 -72.65
N HIS A 191 110.43 -23.86 -72.73
CA HIS A 191 110.23 -25.23 -72.24
C HIS A 191 111.10 -26.24 -72.99
N ARG A 192 111.08 -26.21 -74.33
CA ARG A 192 111.91 -27.08 -75.17
C ARG A 192 113.41 -26.88 -74.93
N MET A 193 113.87 -25.64 -74.74
CA MET A 193 115.27 -25.38 -74.42
C MET A 193 115.67 -26.05 -73.10
N MET A 194 114.82 -26.00 -72.08
CA MET A 194 115.10 -26.67 -70.79
C MET A 194 115.13 -28.19 -70.91
N GLU A 195 114.24 -28.79 -71.72
CA GLU A 195 114.15 -30.25 -71.91
C GLU A 195 115.40 -30.86 -72.56
N VAL A 196 116.03 -30.16 -73.51
CA VAL A 196 117.22 -30.65 -74.23
C VAL A 196 118.53 -30.51 -73.40
N GLY A 197 118.43 -30.14 -72.12
CA GLY A 197 119.57 -30.05 -71.21
C GLY A 197 120.42 -28.80 -71.42
N HIS A 198 119.78 -27.66 -71.71
CA HIS A 198 120.45 -26.38 -71.91
C HIS A 198 121.18 -25.90 -70.65
N TYR A 199 122.43 -25.42 -70.79
CA TYR A 199 123.27 -25.07 -69.63
C TYR A 199 122.62 -24.02 -68.69
N ALA A 200 121.87 -23.05 -69.25
CA ALA A 200 121.17 -21.99 -68.51
C ALA A 200 119.69 -22.28 -68.13
N ALA A 201 119.26 -23.55 -68.07
CA ALA A 201 117.85 -23.91 -67.89
C ALA A 201 117.15 -23.24 -66.66
N ALA A 202 117.85 -23.04 -65.54
CA ALA A 202 117.27 -22.40 -64.35
C ALA A 202 116.89 -20.92 -64.57
N HIS A 203 117.69 -20.19 -65.35
CA HIS A 203 117.45 -18.79 -65.69
C HIS A 203 116.29 -18.66 -66.68
N ILE A 204 116.27 -19.50 -67.72
CA ILE A 204 115.18 -19.59 -68.70
C ILE A 204 113.83 -19.79 -68.00
N ARG A 205 113.76 -20.72 -67.02
CA ARG A 205 112.56 -20.96 -66.21
C ARG A 205 112.09 -19.70 -65.47
N THR A 206 113.02 -18.98 -64.86
CA THR A 206 112.71 -17.79 -64.05
C THR A 206 112.14 -16.67 -64.90
N VAL A 207 112.72 -16.42 -66.08
CA VAL A 207 112.25 -15.39 -67.02
C VAL A 207 110.90 -15.78 -67.63
N ALA A 208 110.72 -17.03 -68.05
CA ALA A 208 109.46 -17.55 -68.58
C ALA A 208 108.31 -17.43 -67.57
N ASN A 209 108.55 -17.83 -66.31
CA ASN A 209 107.54 -17.71 -65.25
C ASN A 209 107.17 -16.25 -64.94
N ARG A 210 108.14 -15.32 -65.00
CA ARG A 210 107.85 -13.88 -64.87
C ARG A 210 106.95 -13.37 -65.99
N LEU A 211 107.19 -13.80 -67.23
CA LEU A 211 106.39 -13.38 -68.39
C LEU A 211 104.96 -13.93 -68.31
N ASP A 212 104.79 -15.21 -67.97
CA ASP A 212 103.47 -15.83 -67.79
C ASP A 212 102.67 -15.16 -66.65
N ARG A 213 103.35 -14.85 -65.54
CA ARG A 213 102.72 -14.14 -64.41
C ARG A 213 102.29 -12.72 -64.79
N ALA A 214 103.16 -11.96 -65.46
CA ALA A 214 102.84 -10.59 -65.90
C ALA A 214 101.64 -10.55 -66.84
N TRP A 215 101.51 -11.54 -67.75
CA TRP A 215 100.34 -11.66 -68.61
C TRP A 215 99.07 -12.02 -67.82
N LYS A 216 99.14 -12.99 -66.91
CA LYS A 216 97.99 -13.40 -66.09
C LYS A 216 97.44 -12.26 -65.24
N GLU A 217 98.32 -11.45 -64.65
CA GLU A 217 97.93 -10.26 -63.89
C GLU A 217 97.23 -9.22 -64.79
N PHE A 218 97.71 -8.99 -66.01
CA PHE A 218 97.06 -8.09 -66.96
C PHE A 218 95.70 -8.62 -67.46
N ALA A 219 95.62 -9.92 -67.78
CA ALA A 219 94.38 -10.56 -68.22
C ALA A 219 93.28 -10.57 -67.14
N ALA A 220 93.64 -10.76 -65.87
CA ALA A 220 92.70 -10.67 -64.76
C ALA A 220 92.05 -9.28 -64.67
N GLY A 221 92.82 -8.20 -64.89
CA GLY A 221 92.28 -6.84 -64.98
C GLY A 221 91.28 -6.67 -66.14
N LEU A 222 91.55 -7.27 -67.30
CA LEU A 222 90.62 -7.24 -68.45
C LEU A 222 89.27 -7.91 -68.11
N ASP A 223 89.31 -9.07 -67.44
CA ASP A 223 88.11 -9.81 -67.05
C ASP A 223 87.29 -9.04 -66.00
N GLU A 224 87.95 -8.43 -65.01
CA GLU A 224 87.31 -7.61 -63.98
C GLU A 224 86.55 -6.42 -64.57
N ARG A 225 87.15 -5.69 -65.52
CA ARG A 225 86.49 -4.57 -66.20
C ARG A 225 85.34 -5.03 -67.10
N THR A 226 85.47 -6.18 -67.75
CA THR A 226 84.37 -6.77 -68.54
C THR A 226 83.13 -7.00 -67.67
N ALA A 227 83.31 -7.54 -66.47
CA ALA A 227 82.22 -7.79 -65.53
C ALA A 227 81.56 -6.48 -65.04
N VAL A 228 82.34 -5.46 -64.71
CA VAL A 228 81.81 -4.15 -64.27
C VAL A 228 81.01 -3.46 -65.36
N LEU A 229 81.55 -3.40 -66.58
CA LEU A 229 80.88 -2.72 -67.69
C LEU A 229 79.59 -3.45 -68.09
N ALA A 230 79.58 -4.77 -68.06
CA ALA A 230 78.35 -5.55 -68.28
C ALA A 230 77.26 -5.25 -67.23
N LEU A 231 77.66 -5.16 -65.95
CA LEU A 231 76.74 -4.78 -64.87
C LEU A 231 76.28 -3.31 -64.99
N SER A 232 77.17 -2.42 -65.43
CA SER A 232 76.87 -1.00 -65.65
C SER A 232 75.85 -0.78 -66.75
N VAL A 233 76.03 -1.45 -67.90
CA VAL A 233 75.07 -1.42 -69.02
C VAL A 233 73.71 -1.93 -68.56
N LEU A 234 73.67 -3.07 -67.88
CA LEU A 234 72.42 -3.67 -67.43
C LEU A 234 71.68 -2.78 -66.41
N PHE A 235 72.41 -2.20 -65.46
CA PHE A 235 71.82 -1.29 -64.47
C PHE A 235 71.22 -0.05 -65.12
N HIS A 236 72.00 0.67 -65.95
CA HIS A 236 71.52 1.89 -66.58
C HIS A 236 70.36 1.63 -67.54
N HIS A 237 70.37 0.52 -68.28
CA HIS A 237 69.24 0.12 -69.13
C HIS A 237 67.95 -0.03 -68.32
N LYS A 238 68.01 -0.77 -67.20
CA LYS A 238 66.85 -1.00 -66.34
C LYS A 238 66.41 0.28 -65.62
N ALA A 239 67.35 1.12 -65.21
CA ALA A 239 67.07 2.39 -64.55
C ALA A 239 66.34 3.36 -65.48
N GLU A 240 66.81 3.51 -66.72
CA GLU A 240 66.15 4.36 -67.74
C GLU A 240 64.77 3.80 -68.12
N GLN A 241 64.64 2.48 -68.33
CA GLN A 241 63.35 1.82 -68.59
C GLN A 241 62.34 2.04 -67.45
N TYR A 242 62.79 2.05 -66.19
CA TYR A 242 61.93 2.37 -65.06
C TYR A 242 61.39 3.81 -65.17
N VAL A 243 62.27 4.78 -65.44
CA VAL A 243 61.91 6.20 -65.54
C VAL A 243 60.94 6.45 -66.71
N GLU A 244 61.11 5.79 -67.86
CA GLU A 244 60.18 5.88 -68.99
C GLU A 244 58.76 5.45 -68.63
N ASN A 245 58.61 4.40 -67.82
CA ASN A 245 57.31 3.87 -67.42
C ASN A 245 56.60 4.72 -66.34
N VAL A 246 57.33 5.54 -65.58
CA VAL A 246 56.76 6.37 -64.50
C VAL A 246 55.60 7.22 -64.99
N GLY A 247 55.71 7.85 -66.17
CA GLY A 247 54.64 8.71 -66.71
C GLY A 247 53.33 7.96 -66.95
N ALA A 248 53.39 6.76 -67.53
CA ALA A 248 52.22 5.93 -67.80
C ALA A 248 51.59 5.40 -66.49
N TRP A 249 52.41 4.92 -65.55
CA TRP A 249 51.94 4.49 -64.23
C TRP A 249 51.30 5.63 -63.46
N ASN A 250 51.85 6.84 -63.58
CA ASN A 250 51.30 8.04 -62.97
C ASN A 250 49.89 8.36 -63.50
N GLN A 251 49.69 8.32 -64.82
CA GLN A 251 48.38 8.52 -65.45
C GLN A 251 47.36 7.45 -65.05
N ALA A 252 47.79 6.18 -64.97
CA ALA A 252 46.94 5.08 -64.52
C ALA A 252 46.49 5.28 -63.05
N CYS A 253 47.36 5.81 -62.19
CA CYS A 253 47.01 6.22 -60.82
C CYS A 253 46.18 7.51 -60.74
N GLU A 254 46.20 8.37 -61.76
CA GLU A 254 45.46 9.64 -61.83
C GLU A 254 44.04 9.52 -62.37
N THR A 255 43.71 8.41 -63.04
CA THR A 255 42.39 8.26 -63.68
C THR A 255 41.27 8.48 -62.66
N ILE A 256 40.55 9.60 -62.81
CA ILE A 256 39.56 10.11 -61.85
C ILE A 256 38.23 9.36 -61.94
N ASN A 257 37.93 8.77 -63.09
CA ASN A 257 36.63 8.15 -63.34
C ASN A 257 36.55 6.77 -62.67
N ILE A 258 36.00 6.74 -61.45
CA ILE A 258 35.76 5.50 -60.69
C ILE A 258 34.42 4.91 -61.14
N PRO A 259 34.37 3.61 -61.54
CA PRO A 259 33.13 2.96 -61.91
C PRO A 259 32.06 2.99 -60.80
N SER A 260 30.79 3.00 -61.19
CA SER A 260 29.66 3.00 -60.25
C SER A 260 29.09 1.62 -59.95
N GLU A 261 29.39 0.62 -60.77
CA GLU A 261 28.87 -0.74 -60.65
C GLU A 261 29.82 -1.64 -59.88
N ILE A 262 29.29 -2.53 -59.04
CA ILE A 262 30.06 -3.42 -58.14
C ILE A 262 31.07 -4.27 -58.93
N LEU A 263 30.61 -4.98 -59.98
CA LEU A 263 31.46 -5.85 -60.78
C LEU A 263 32.60 -5.09 -61.48
N MET A 264 32.30 -3.87 -61.94
CA MET A 264 33.28 -3.00 -62.59
C MET A 264 34.28 -2.42 -61.59
N LEU A 265 33.86 -2.15 -60.35
CA LEU A 265 34.73 -1.73 -59.25
C LEU A 265 35.70 -2.83 -58.82
N GLU A 266 35.21 -4.07 -58.67
CA GLU A 266 36.06 -5.23 -58.37
C GLU A 266 37.11 -5.45 -59.46
N THR A 267 36.70 -5.36 -60.72
CA THR A 267 37.61 -5.44 -61.87
C THR A 267 38.66 -4.33 -61.84
N ALA A 268 38.25 -3.08 -61.56
CA ALA A 268 39.17 -1.95 -61.47
C ALA A 268 40.14 -2.06 -60.29
N ILE A 269 39.72 -2.59 -59.14
CA ILE A 269 40.59 -2.88 -58.00
C ILE A 269 41.65 -3.91 -58.39
N HIS A 270 41.25 -4.98 -59.08
CA HIS A 270 42.17 -6.03 -59.49
C HIS A 270 43.21 -5.52 -60.51
N GLN A 271 42.77 -4.69 -61.48
CA GLN A 271 43.67 -4.03 -62.42
C GLN A 271 44.64 -3.07 -61.72
N HIS A 272 44.17 -2.32 -60.73
CA HIS A 272 44.99 -1.41 -59.94
C HIS A 272 46.01 -2.16 -59.07
N GLN A 273 45.67 -3.33 -58.54
CA GLN A 273 46.60 -4.20 -57.82
C GLN A 273 47.71 -4.74 -58.75
N ASN A 274 47.34 -5.25 -59.94
CA ASN A 274 48.31 -5.73 -60.93
C ASN A 274 49.30 -4.63 -61.36
N LEU A 275 48.81 -3.37 -61.44
CA LEU A 275 49.65 -2.22 -61.74
C LEU A 275 50.75 -2.01 -60.68
N TYR A 276 50.45 -2.14 -59.39
CA TYR A 276 51.44 -2.02 -58.31
C TYR A 276 52.47 -3.15 -58.36
N GLU A 277 52.03 -4.39 -58.61
CA GLU A 277 52.92 -5.53 -58.78
C GLU A 277 53.93 -5.31 -59.91
N SER A 278 53.48 -4.76 -61.05
CA SER A 278 54.35 -4.39 -62.16
C SER A 278 55.37 -3.30 -61.77
N MET A 279 54.95 -2.27 -61.03
CA MET A 279 55.86 -1.23 -60.51
C MET A 279 56.92 -1.81 -59.57
N CYS A 280 56.52 -2.68 -58.63
CA CYS A 280 57.41 -3.32 -57.67
C CYS A 280 58.40 -4.27 -58.34
N GLN A 281 57.97 -5.02 -59.35
CA GLN A 281 58.85 -5.89 -60.14
C GLN A 281 59.94 -5.06 -60.83
N ALA A 282 59.56 -4.00 -61.55
CA ALA A 282 60.51 -3.13 -62.24
C ALA A 282 61.49 -2.45 -61.26
N TYR A 283 61.00 -1.99 -60.10
CA TYR A 283 61.85 -1.45 -59.03
C TYR A 283 62.85 -2.49 -58.51
N THR A 284 62.39 -3.73 -58.28
CA THR A 284 63.24 -4.83 -57.79
C THR A 284 64.34 -5.20 -58.78
N GLU A 285 64.04 -5.20 -60.08
CA GLU A 285 65.03 -5.44 -61.14
C GLU A 285 66.14 -4.38 -61.13
N VAL A 286 65.77 -3.09 -61.04
CA VAL A 286 66.75 -1.99 -60.93
C VAL A 286 67.57 -2.11 -59.65
N HIS A 287 66.93 -2.32 -58.50
CA HIS A 287 67.62 -2.43 -57.22
C HIS A 287 68.55 -3.65 -57.15
N SER A 288 68.16 -4.77 -57.76
CA SER A 288 68.98 -5.98 -57.83
C SER A 288 70.24 -5.78 -58.69
N THR A 289 70.08 -5.16 -59.86
CA THR A 289 71.20 -4.88 -60.78
C THR A 289 72.15 -3.82 -60.20
N SER A 290 71.61 -2.79 -59.53
CA SER A 290 72.40 -1.77 -58.87
C SER A 290 73.22 -2.32 -57.69
N LYS A 291 72.63 -3.21 -56.88
CA LYS A 291 73.34 -3.87 -55.77
C LYS A 291 74.51 -4.71 -56.27
N LYS A 292 74.32 -5.47 -57.36
CA LYS A 292 75.39 -6.27 -57.98
C LYS A 292 76.52 -5.37 -58.50
N LEU A 293 76.17 -4.28 -59.18
CA LEU A 293 77.14 -3.31 -59.68
C LEU A 293 77.92 -2.64 -58.54
N LEU A 294 77.23 -2.12 -57.52
CA LEU A 294 77.87 -1.50 -56.36
C LEU A 294 78.80 -2.46 -55.62
N TYR A 295 78.41 -3.73 -55.46
CA TYR A 295 79.28 -4.74 -54.86
C TYR A 295 80.56 -4.96 -55.68
N GLN A 296 80.43 -5.05 -57.01
CA GLN A 296 81.58 -5.21 -57.89
C GLN A 296 82.50 -3.97 -57.87
N LEU A 297 81.93 -2.76 -57.82
CA LEU A 297 82.67 -1.52 -57.69
C LEU A 297 83.41 -1.43 -56.36
N ASP A 298 82.74 -1.76 -55.25
CA ASP A 298 83.34 -1.77 -53.91
C ASP A 298 84.51 -2.78 -53.81
N HIS A 299 84.34 -3.97 -54.39
CA HIS A 299 85.42 -4.96 -54.47
C HIS A 299 86.65 -4.41 -55.21
N LEU A 300 86.47 -3.67 -56.31
CA LEU A 300 87.57 -3.06 -57.05
C LEU A 300 88.22 -1.90 -56.30
N VAL A 301 87.43 -1.08 -55.60
CA VAL A 301 87.95 -0.05 -54.69
C VAL A 301 88.85 -0.67 -53.61
N GLN A 302 88.44 -1.82 -53.05
CA GLN A 302 89.24 -2.54 -52.05
C GLN A 302 90.52 -3.13 -52.63
N ILE A 303 90.49 -3.73 -53.83
CA ILE A 303 91.68 -4.22 -54.53
C ILE A 303 92.67 -3.08 -54.77
N CYS A 304 92.19 -1.93 -55.24
CA CYS A 304 93.02 -0.75 -55.50
C CYS A 304 93.63 -0.12 -54.24
N ASN A 305 93.07 -0.40 -53.05
CA ASN A 305 93.53 0.13 -51.75
C ASN A 305 94.49 -0.81 -50.98
N GLN A 306 94.90 -1.97 -51.52
CA GLN A 306 95.86 -2.86 -50.86
C GLN A 306 97.31 -2.34 -50.93
N PRO A 307 98.10 -2.33 -49.83
CA PRO A 307 99.50 -1.90 -49.87
C PRO A 307 100.42 -3.05 -50.36
N GLY A 308 100.98 -2.92 -51.57
CA GLY A 308 101.97 -3.87 -52.09
C GLY A 308 102.67 -3.44 -53.40
N MET A 309 103.99 -3.19 -53.29
CA MET A 309 104.99 -2.84 -54.32
C MET A 309 105.10 -1.36 -54.74
N GLU A 310 105.49 -0.52 -53.78
CA GLU A 310 106.39 0.61 -54.07
C GLU A 310 107.82 0.07 -54.29
N HIS A 311 108.40 0.33 -55.46
CA HIS A 311 109.84 0.52 -55.54
C HIS A 311 110.19 1.70 -56.46
N THR A 312 110.86 2.67 -55.84
CA THR A 312 111.73 3.70 -56.40
C THR A 312 111.08 4.93 -57.04
N ARG A 313 110.87 5.95 -56.20
CA ARG A 313 111.46 7.30 -56.39
C ARG A 313 111.39 8.09 -55.08
N LYS A 314 112.51 8.14 -54.36
CA LYS A 314 112.80 9.06 -53.25
C LYS A 314 113.64 10.23 -53.76
N HIS A 315 113.31 11.42 -53.30
CA HIS A 315 114.07 12.68 -53.14
C HIS A 315 113.11 13.85 -53.45
N ASP A 316 113.00 14.96 -52.72
CA ASP A 316 113.49 15.37 -51.40
C ASP A 316 112.83 16.73 -51.08
N VAL A 317 112.90 17.16 -49.82
CA VAL A 317 112.69 18.54 -49.31
C VAL A 317 111.27 18.98 -48.90
N ASN A 318 110.98 18.72 -47.62
CA ASN A 318 110.84 19.71 -46.53
C ASN A 318 109.93 20.96 -46.68
N GLY A 319 108.91 21.03 -45.83
CA GLY A 319 108.59 22.25 -45.05
C GLY A 319 107.24 22.93 -45.32
N GLY A 320 106.41 23.02 -44.26
CA GLY A 320 105.52 24.17 -44.04
C GLY A 320 104.02 23.92 -44.18
N ALA A 321 103.35 23.80 -43.03
CA ALA A 321 101.91 23.85 -42.89
C ALA A 321 101.33 25.24 -43.24
N SER A 322 100.11 25.26 -43.78
CA SER A 322 98.95 26.07 -43.35
C SER A 322 97.98 26.39 -44.49
N ASP A 323 96.75 26.60 -44.06
CA ASP A 323 95.50 26.37 -44.77
C ASP A 323 95.06 27.41 -45.81
N THR A 324 94.21 26.88 -46.71
CA THR A 324 93.04 27.49 -47.35
C THR A 324 93.23 28.58 -48.41
N SER A 325 92.84 28.25 -49.65
CA SER A 325 92.04 29.14 -50.49
C SER A 325 91.25 28.40 -51.57
N SER A 326 90.17 29.08 -51.96
CA SER A 326 89.18 28.83 -52.98
C SER A 326 89.68 28.65 -54.42
N SER A 327 88.92 27.84 -55.17
CA SER A 327 88.52 27.96 -56.58
C SER A 327 89.55 28.05 -57.72
N SER A 328 89.30 27.15 -58.68
CA SER A 328 89.37 27.31 -60.14
C SER A 328 90.64 26.87 -60.89
N SER A 329 90.41 25.85 -61.72
CA SER A 329 90.85 25.72 -63.11
C SER A 329 92.35 25.73 -63.43
N ARG A 330 92.91 24.53 -63.69
CA ARG A 330 93.36 24.09 -65.03
C ARG A 330 94.13 22.77 -64.95
N ARG A 331 93.80 21.89 -65.89
CA ARG A 331 94.63 20.94 -66.66
C ARG A 331 96.02 20.58 -66.09
N GLY A 332 96.27 19.28 -66.00
CA GLY A 332 97.62 18.72 -66.05
C GLY A 332 97.71 17.43 -65.28
N GLY A 333 98.08 16.35 -65.95
CA GLY A 333 98.12 14.99 -65.40
C GLY A 333 98.87 14.87 -64.08
N GLY A 334 98.31 14.07 -63.19
CA GLY A 334 98.91 13.62 -61.95
C GLY A 334 98.09 12.43 -61.49
N GLY A 335 98.73 11.26 -61.38
CA GLY A 335 98.08 9.96 -61.20
C GLY A 335 96.94 9.99 -60.17
N THR A 336 95.72 9.76 -60.65
CA THR A 336 94.54 9.62 -59.80
C THR A 336 94.53 8.21 -59.22
N ASN A 337 94.20 8.11 -57.93
CA ASN A 337 94.01 6.84 -57.26
C ASN A 337 92.82 6.11 -57.92
N PRO A 338 93.01 4.94 -58.56
CA PRO A 338 91.92 4.21 -59.24
C PRO A 338 90.73 3.89 -58.33
N ALA A 339 90.97 3.78 -57.01
CA ALA A 339 89.92 3.60 -56.01
C ALA A 339 88.96 4.80 -55.91
N ARG A 340 89.43 6.02 -56.19
CA ARG A 340 88.61 7.25 -56.13
C ARG A 340 87.60 7.31 -57.28
N ASP A 341 88.01 6.88 -58.47
CA ASP A 341 87.20 7.00 -59.68
C ASP A 341 86.10 5.91 -59.72
N TYR A 342 86.39 4.69 -59.26
CA TYR A 342 85.35 3.69 -58.98
C TYR A 342 84.38 4.11 -57.87
N SER A 343 84.87 4.84 -56.86
CA SER A 343 84.01 5.43 -55.82
C SER A 343 83.08 6.53 -56.38
N GLU A 344 83.55 7.30 -57.37
CA GLU A 344 82.71 8.27 -58.09
C GLU A 344 81.63 7.56 -58.95
N GLY A 345 81.99 6.46 -59.62
CA GLY A 345 81.03 5.58 -60.30
C GLY A 345 79.98 5.01 -59.36
N ALA A 346 80.38 4.53 -58.17
CA ALA A 346 79.45 4.04 -57.15
C ALA A 346 78.52 5.15 -56.62
N SER A 347 79.04 6.35 -56.42
CA SER A 347 78.24 7.53 -56.04
C SER A 347 77.19 7.89 -57.09
N HIS A 348 77.54 7.82 -58.38
CA HIS A 348 76.59 8.02 -59.46
C HIS A 348 75.46 6.97 -59.45
N VAL A 349 75.81 5.69 -59.32
CA VAL A 349 74.82 4.59 -59.23
C VAL A 349 73.87 4.82 -58.05
N LEU A 350 74.39 5.23 -56.88
CA LEU A 350 73.56 5.57 -55.71
C LEU A 350 72.62 6.75 -55.97
N ALA A 351 73.07 7.79 -56.67
CA ALA A 351 72.23 8.93 -57.03
C ALA A 351 71.04 8.53 -57.91
N VAL A 352 71.27 7.66 -58.91
CA VAL A 352 70.21 7.13 -59.79
C VAL A 352 69.23 6.26 -58.99
N ILE A 353 69.70 5.40 -58.08
CA ILE A 353 68.81 4.60 -57.19
C ILE A 353 67.93 5.52 -56.34
N HIS A 354 68.48 6.57 -55.75
CA HIS A 354 67.70 7.51 -54.94
C HIS A 354 66.63 8.24 -55.76
N GLN A 355 66.94 8.62 -57.00
CA GLN A 355 65.95 9.18 -57.92
C GLN A 355 64.82 8.19 -58.19
N ILE A 356 65.13 6.93 -58.46
CA ILE A 356 64.14 5.88 -58.72
C ILE A 356 63.29 5.58 -57.47
N LEU A 357 63.90 5.54 -56.29
CA LEU A 357 63.20 5.38 -55.01
C LEU A 357 62.20 6.51 -54.75
N ASN A 358 62.56 7.76 -55.07
CA ASN A 358 61.64 8.90 -54.94
C ASN A 358 60.44 8.77 -55.89
N HIS A 359 60.66 8.38 -57.14
CA HIS A 359 59.56 8.10 -58.08
C HIS A 359 58.68 6.94 -57.59
N HIS A 360 59.28 5.86 -57.10
CA HIS A 360 58.56 4.71 -56.56
C HIS A 360 57.66 5.08 -55.38
N ARG A 361 58.19 5.82 -54.39
CA ARG A 361 57.40 6.31 -53.24
C ARG A 361 56.26 7.24 -53.65
N SER A 362 56.50 8.11 -54.62
CA SER A 362 55.46 9.01 -55.13
C SER A 362 54.33 8.23 -55.82
N LEU A 363 54.68 7.26 -56.68
CA LEU A 363 53.72 6.38 -57.35
C LEU A 363 52.95 5.52 -56.34
N GLU A 364 53.63 4.96 -55.35
CA GLU A 364 53.02 4.16 -54.27
C GLU A 364 52.01 4.98 -53.48
N HIS A 365 52.34 6.22 -53.10
CA HIS A 365 51.40 7.10 -52.41
C HIS A 365 50.14 7.38 -53.24
N ARG A 366 50.31 7.67 -54.53
CA ARG A 366 49.19 7.94 -55.45
C ARG A 366 48.36 6.69 -55.72
N TRP A 367 49.01 5.55 -55.88
CA TRP A 367 48.38 4.26 -55.99
C TRP A 367 47.52 3.97 -54.75
N HIS A 368 48.08 4.21 -53.56
CA HIS A 368 47.38 3.98 -52.29
C HIS A 368 46.13 4.86 -52.17
N SER A 369 46.23 6.15 -52.52
CA SER A 369 45.08 7.07 -52.53
C SER A 369 43.95 6.56 -53.46
N LYS A 370 44.27 6.12 -54.69
CA LYS A 370 43.27 5.56 -55.59
C LYS A 370 42.70 4.22 -55.09
N LYS A 371 43.52 3.38 -54.44
CA LYS A 371 43.08 2.11 -53.83
C LYS A 371 42.01 2.38 -52.76
N ILE A 372 42.25 3.31 -51.85
CA ILE A 372 41.28 3.68 -50.81
C ILE A 372 39.96 4.12 -51.46
N LYS A 373 40.00 5.02 -52.45
CA LYS A 373 38.81 5.50 -53.16
C LYS A 373 38.00 4.38 -53.82
N LEU A 374 38.67 3.44 -54.48
CA LEU A 374 38.01 2.29 -55.13
C LEU A 374 37.32 1.38 -54.12
N HIS A 375 38.00 1.01 -53.03
CA HIS A 375 37.44 0.15 -51.99
C HIS A 375 36.30 0.83 -51.21
N GLN A 376 36.41 2.12 -50.91
CA GLN A 376 35.34 2.85 -50.24
C GLN A 376 34.12 3.03 -51.14
N ARG A 377 34.31 3.26 -52.45
CA ARG A 377 33.20 3.30 -53.40
C ARG A 377 32.49 1.94 -53.52
N LEU A 378 33.23 0.83 -53.49
CA LEU A 378 32.67 -0.51 -53.44
C LEU A 378 31.87 -0.75 -52.14
N ALA A 379 32.44 -0.36 -51.00
CA ALA A 379 31.75 -0.46 -49.70
C ALA A 379 30.44 0.34 -49.68
N LEU A 380 30.41 1.54 -50.27
CA LEU A 380 29.18 2.34 -50.43
C LEU A 380 28.12 1.60 -51.25
N ARG A 381 28.50 0.95 -52.35
CA ARG A 381 27.56 0.20 -53.18
C ARG A 381 27.01 -1.05 -52.50
N LEU A 382 27.86 -1.77 -51.77
CA LEU A 382 27.41 -2.92 -50.96
C LEU A 382 26.46 -2.49 -49.84
N PHE A 383 26.80 -1.40 -49.13
CA PHE A 383 25.91 -0.80 -48.13
C PHE A 383 24.54 -0.44 -48.71
N GLN A 384 24.50 0.21 -49.88
CA GLN A 384 23.23 0.58 -50.54
C GLN A 384 22.38 -0.67 -50.90
N GLU A 385 23.00 -1.75 -51.37
CA GLU A 385 22.28 -2.99 -51.70
C GLU A 385 21.77 -3.71 -50.43
N ASP A 386 22.56 -3.74 -49.36
CA ASP A 386 22.16 -4.34 -48.08
C ASP A 386 21.00 -3.56 -47.43
N VAL A 387 21.02 -2.23 -47.48
CA VAL A 387 19.89 -1.39 -47.03
C VAL A 387 18.63 -1.71 -47.82
N LYS A 388 18.74 -1.84 -49.14
CA LYS A 388 17.62 -2.19 -50.01
C LYS A 388 17.03 -3.56 -49.66
N GLN A 389 17.86 -4.56 -49.35
CA GLN A 389 17.37 -5.87 -48.89
C GLN A 389 16.54 -5.77 -47.60
N VAL A 390 16.96 -4.93 -46.65
CA VAL A 390 16.19 -4.68 -45.43
C VAL A 390 14.85 -4.00 -45.74
N LEU A 391 14.86 -2.96 -46.58
CA LEU A 391 13.64 -2.26 -47.00
C LEU A 391 12.67 -3.19 -47.75
N ASP A 392 13.18 -4.05 -48.64
CA ASP A 392 12.38 -5.04 -49.37
C ASP A 392 11.79 -6.09 -48.42
N TRP A 393 12.54 -6.51 -47.39
CA TRP A 393 12.00 -7.40 -46.37
C TRP A 393 10.86 -6.74 -45.57
N LEU A 394 11.04 -5.49 -45.16
CA LEU A 394 10.01 -4.71 -44.46
C LEU A 394 8.75 -4.60 -45.31
N ALA A 395 8.87 -4.20 -46.57
CA ALA A 395 7.74 -4.01 -47.47
C ALA A 395 7.02 -5.33 -47.82
N ASN A 396 7.76 -6.39 -48.13
CA ASN A 396 7.17 -7.62 -48.68
C ASN A 396 6.79 -8.65 -47.60
N HIS A 397 7.45 -8.65 -46.44
CA HIS A 397 7.17 -9.59 -45.36
C HIS A 397 6.56 -8.89 -44.15
N GLY A 398 7.20 -7.81 -43.67
CA GLY A 398 6.77 -7.08 -42.48
C GLY A 398 5.38 -6.45 -42.61
N GLU A 399 5.21 -5.53 -43.57
CA GLU A 399 3.94 -4.84 -43.82
C GLU A 399 2.83 -5.80 -44.21
N VAL A 400 3.15 -6.83 -45.00
CA VAL A 400 2.19 -7.85 -45.40
C VAL A 400 1.68 -8.63 -44.19
N PHE A 401 2.55 -8.95 -43.22
CA PHE A 401 2.15 -9.60 -41.98
C PHE A 401 1.19 -8.72 -41.18
N LEU A 402 1.54 -7.45 -40.95
CA LEU A 402 0.68 -6.51 -40.19
C LEU A 402 -0.67 -6.26 -40.87
N ARG A 403 -0.69 -6.16 -42.20
CA ARG A 403 -1.94 -5.96 -42.95
C ARG A 403 -2.86 -7.18 -42.90
N LYS A 404 -2.32 -8.38 -43.02
CA LYS A 404 -3.10 -9.64 -42.99
C LYS A 404 -3.55 -10.01 -41.58
N ASN A 405 -2.78 -9.62 -40.57
CA ASN A 405 -3.06 -9.91 -39.17
C ASN A 405 -3.37 -8.59 -38.47
N ASN A 406 -4.59 -8.09 -38.63
CA ASN A 406 -5.05 -6.86 -37.98
C ASN A 406 -6.03 -7.16 -36.82
N GLY A 407 -6.75 -8.28 -36.85
CA GLY A 407 -7.65 -8.71 -35.78
C GLY A 407 -6.96 -9.11 -34.47
N VAL A 408 -7.74 -9.11 -33.39
CA VAL A 408 -7.31 -9.44 -32.02
C VAL A 408 -7.91 -10.76 -31.49
N GLY A 409 -8.71 -11.45 -32.30
CA GLY A 409 -9.45 -12.66 -31.91
C GLY A 409 -10.88 -12.35 -31.48
N ARG A 410 -11.72 -13.39 -31.39
CA ARG A 410 -13.15 -13.28 -31.02
C ARG A 410 -13.45 -13.72 -29.58
N ASN A 411 -12.46 -14.28 -28.90
CA ASN A 411 -12.53 -14.77 -27.53
C ASN A 411 -11.12 -14.90 -26.96
N LEU A 412 -11.01 -15.20 -25.66
CA LEU A 412 -9.74 -15.35 -24.95
C LEU A 412 -8.78 -16.33 -25.65
N GLN A 413 -9.28 -17.49 -26.06
CA GLN A 413 -8.46 -18.52 -26.69
C GLN A 413 -7.84 -18.04 -28.01
N LYS A 414 -8.64 -17.41 -28.88
CA LYS A 414 -8.14 -16.84 -30.13
C LYS A 414 -7.22 -15.66 -29.92
N ALA A 415 -7.51 -14.78 -28.95
CA ALA A 415 -6.64 -13.65 -28.61
C ALA A 415 -5.25 -14.12 -28.19
N ARG A 416 -5.17 -15.15 -27.33
CA ARG A 416 -3.89 -15.77 -26.93
C ARG A 416 -3.13 -16.42 -28.09
N VAL A 417 -3.84 -17.06 -29.03
CA VAL A 417 -3.20 -17.62 -30.23
C VAL A 417 -2.59 -16.52 -31.10
N TYR A 418 -3.30 -15.40 -31.29
CA TYR A 418 -2.79 -14.27 -32.07
C TYR A 418 -1.66 -13.53 -31.36
N GLN A 419 -1.71 -13.39 -30.03
CA GLN A 419 -0.61 -12.88 -29.21
C GLN A 419 0.66 -13.71 -29.43
N LYS A 420 0.60 -15.04 -29.27
CA LYS A 420 1.75 -15.92 -29.50
C LYS A 420 2.27 -15.87 -30.94
N SER A 421 1.37 -15.80 -31.92
CA SER A 421 1.76 -15.67 -33.33
C SER A 421 2.48 -14.34 -33.59
N HIS A 422 2.08 -13.26 -32.90
CA HIS A 422 2.72 -11.96 -33.00
C HIS A 422 4.09 -11.94 -32.31
N GLU A 423 4.21 -12.53 -31.12
CA GLU A 423 5.50 -12.73 -30.43
C GLU A 423 6.50 -13.51 -31.30
N HIS A 424 6.05 -14.57 -31.99
CA HIS A 424 6.91 -15.30 -32.91
C HIS A 424 7.38 -14.42 -34.08
N PHE A 425 6.48 -13.62 -34.65
CA PHE A 425 6.83 -12.67 -35.70
C PHE A 425 7.81 -11.59 -35.23
N GLU A 426 7.61 -11.04 -34.04
CA GLU A 426 8.47 -10.03 -33.43
C GLU A 426 9.91 -10.56 -33.25
N ASN A 427 10.05 -11.81 -32.80
CA ASN A 427 11.36 -12.48 -32.74
C ASN A 427 12.04 -12.60 -34.11
N VAL A 428 11.27 -12.85 -35.18
CA VAL A 428 11.81 -12.87 -36.55
C VAL A 428 12.22 -11.46 -37.00
N ALA A 429 11.39 -10.45 -36.71
CA ALA A 429 11.66 -9.04 -37.04
C ALA A 429 12.89 -8.49 -36.30
N GLN A 430 13.21 -9.00 -35.12
CA GLN A 430 14.39 -8.60 -34.34
C GLN A 430 15.70 -8.77 -35.11
N ASN A 431 15.81 -9.82 -35.93
CA ASN A 431 16.98 -10.02 -36.79
C ASN A 431 17.12 -8.88 -37.81
N THR A 432 16.01 -8.43 -38.39
CA THR A 432 15.97 -7.30 -39.31
C THR A 432 16.38 -6.00 -38.61
N TYR A 433 15.89 -5.74 -37.39
CA TYR A 433 16.27 -4.56 -36.61
C TYR A 433 17.77 -4.54 -36.31
N ARG A 434 18.33 -5.67 -35.86
CA ARG A 434 19.77 -5.79 -35.61
C ARG A 434 20.60 -5.59 -36.88
N ASN A 435 20.11 -6.06 -38.02
CA ASN A 435 20.78 -5.84 -39.30
C ASN A 435 20.75 -4.36 -39.69
N ALA A 436 19.62 -3.68 -39.49
CA ALA A 436 19.51 -2.24 -39.71
C ALA A 436 20.45 -1.44 -38.81
N GLU A 437 20.54 -1.76 -37.51
CA GLU A 437 21.49 -1.11 -36.57
C GLU A 437 22.94 -1.24 -37.03
N LYS A 438 23.35 -2.44 -37.47
CA LYS A 438 24.70 -2.65 -38.02
C LYS A 438 24.95 -1.82 -39.27
N LEU A 439 23.95 -1.72 -40.16
CA LEU A 439 24.05 -0.92 -41.38
C LEU A 439 24.14 0.58 -41.06
N LEU A 440 23.36 1.07 -40.09
CA LEU A 440 23.46 2.46 -39.63
C LEU A 440 24.84 2.77 -39.05
N SER A 441 25.41 1.88 -38.23
CA SER A 441 26.78 2.00 -37.74
C SER A 441 27.82 1.96 -38.86
N ALA A 442 27.64 1.07 -39.85
CA ALA A 442 28.51 1.02 -41.03
C ALA A 442 28.41 2.30 -41.88
N ALA A 443 27.24 2.94 -41.94
CA ALA A 443 27.03 4.22 -42.61
C ALA A 443 27.82 5.35 -41.93
N GLU A 444 27.81 5.41 -40.59
CA GLU A 444 28.61 6.38 -39.83
C GLU A 444 30.11 6.21 -40.08
N GLU A 445 30.62 4.98 -40.00
CA GLU A 445 32.02 4.67 -40.27
C GLU A 445 32.40 5.05 -41.71
N LEU A 446 31.56 4.69 -42.68
CA LEU A 446 31.81 4.98 -44.10
C LEU A 446 31.79 6.49 -44.39
N ALA A 447 30.90 7.25 -43.74
CA ALA A 447 30.84 8.71 -43.89
C ALA A 447 32.04 9.44 -43.27
N GLN A 448 32.61 8.93 -42.18
CA GLN A 448 33.79 9.52 -41.52
C GLN A 448 35.08 9.39 -42.35
N THR A 449 35.14 8.44 -43.28
CA THR A 449 36.33 8.21 -44.12
C THR A 449 36.66 9.33 -45.09
N GLY A 450 35.67 10.14 -45.49
CA GLY A 450 35.86 11.32 -46.34
C GLY A 450 36.05 11.10 -47.84
N GLU A 451 36.21 9.87 -48.35
CA GLU A 451 36.38 9.66 -49.82
C GLU A 451 35.05 9.49 -50.57
N CYS A 452 33.95 9.18 -49.86
CA CYS A 452 32.60 9.10 -50.41
C CYS A 452 31.76 10.32 -49.99
N ASN A 453 30.71 10.63 -50.76
CA ASN A 453 29.82 11.74 -50.43
C ASN A 453 29.00 11.40 -49.17
N ALA A 454 29.33 12.02 -48.04
CA ALA A 454 28.66 11.80 -46.76
C ALA A 454 27.14 12.07 -46.85
N GLN A 455 26.70 13.04 -47.66
CA GLN A 455 25.28 13.35 -47.82
C GLN A 455 24.50 12.20 -48.48
N GLU A 456 25.12 11.50 -49.43
CA GLU A 456 24.53 10.32 -50.09
C GLU A 456 24.37 9.17 -49.09
N ILE A 457 25.38 8.95 -48.24
CA ILE A 457 25.37 7.91 -47.20
C ILE A 457 24.28 8.19 -46.16
N TYR A 458 24.26 9.40 -45.60
CA TYR A 458 23.29 9.77 -44.57
C TYR A 458 21.86 9.79 -45.09
N SER A 459 21.63 10.18 -46.36
CA SER A 459 20.28 10.13 -46.95
C SER A 459 19.71 8.71 -46.95
N VAL A 460 20.52 7.72 -47.34
CA VAL A 460 20.11 6.30 -47.37
C VAL A 460 19.95 5.74 -45.95
N ALA A 461 20.85 6.12 -45.03
CA ALA A 461 20.76 5.73 -43.62
C ALA A 461 19.48 6.26 -42.95
N GLN A 462 19.13 7.54 -43.19
CA GLN A 462 17.91 8.15 -42.66
C GLN A 462 16.63 7.51 -43.21
N GLU A 463 16.62 7.13 -44.49
CA GLU A 463 15.50 6.39 -45.08
C GLU A 463 15.30 5.04 -44.39
N LEU A 464 16.38 4.27 -44.19
CA LEU A 464 16.35 3.02 -43.46
C LEU A 464 15.84 3.20 -42.02
N GLU A 465 16.41 4.15 -41.28
CA GLU A 465 16.04 4.44 -39.89
C GLU A 465 14.56 4.83 -39.77
N GLY A 466 14.08 5.70 -40.65
CA GLY A 466 12.67 6.12 -40.67
C GLY A 466 11.71 4.96 -40.91
N HIS A 467 12.02 4.10 -41.88
CA HIS A 467 11.19 2.93 -42.19
C HIS A 467 11.20 1.90 -41.06
N VAL A 468 12.38 1.58 -40.50
CA VAL A 468 12.53 0.62 -39.39
C VAL A 468 11.80 1.12 -38.14
N THR A 469 11.97 2.39 -37.77
CA THR A 469 11.33 2.98 -36.59
C THR A 469 9.81 3.02 -36.74
N SER A 470 9.31 3.43 -37.91
CA SER A 470 7.88 3.41 -38.20
C SER A 470 7.28 2.00 -38.14
N PHE A 471 7.97 1.02 -38.73
CA PHE A 471 7.55 -0.38 -38.70
C PHE A 471 7.54 -0.95 -37.28
N ALA A 472 8.62 -0.75 -36.52
CA ALA A 472 8.73 -1.20 -35.12
C ALA A 472 7.62 -0.61 -34.25
N GLY A 473 7.30 0.68 -34.42
CA GLY A 473 6.17 1.32 -33.75
C GLY A 473 4.83 0.65 -34.03
N ARG A 474 4.58 0.22 -35.27
CA ARG A 474 3.35 -0.50 -35.63
C ARG A 474 3.31 -1.94 -35.10
N VAL A 475 4.45 -2.63 -35.08
CA VAL A 475 4.57 -3.97 -34.46
C VAL A 475 4.25 -3.89 -32.97
N GLU A 476 4.82 -2.91 -32.28
CA GLU A 476 4.57 -2.65 -30.85
C GLU A 476 3.12 -2.23 -30.58
N GLN A 477 2.53 -1.37 -31.42
CA GLN A 477 1.12 -1.00 -31.29
C GLN A 477 0.20 -2.21 -31.47
N ARG A 478 0.54 -3.15 -32.37
CA ARG A 478 -0.20 -4.41 -32.48
C ARG A 478 -0.05 -5.29 -31.24
N ARG A 479 1.15 -5.37 -30.65
CA ARG A 479 1.38 -6.11 -29.40
C ARG A 479 0.48 -5.60 -28.27
N ARG A 480 0.46 -4.28 -28.03
CA ARG A 480 -0.39 -3.64 -27.01
C ARG A 480 -1.88 -3.95 -27.20
N ARG A 481 -2.36 -3.96 -28.44
CA ARG A 481 -3.75 -4.31 -28.77
C ARG A 481 -4.08 -5.76 -28.46
N LEU A 482 -3.17 -6.68 -28.73
CA LEU A 482 -3.34 -8.10 -28.39
C LEU A 482 -3.28 -8.32 -26.87
N ASP A 483 -2.38 -7.62 -26.18
CA ASP A 483 -2.28 -7.68 -24.71
C ASP A 483 -3.58 -7.18 -24.06
N LEU A 484 -4.11 -6.05 -24.52
CA LEU A 484 -5.38 -5.50 -24.05
C LEU A 484 -6.56 -6.43 -24.35
N ALA A 485 -6.56 -7.09 -25.51
CA ALA A 485 -7.58 -8.09 -25.85
C ALA A 485 -7.53 -9.32 -24.94
N VAL A 486 -6.33 -9.85 -24.68
CA VAL A 486 -6.15 -10.98 -23.75
C VAL A 486 -6.57 -10.58 -22.34
N LEU A 487 -6.22 -9.38 -21.88
CA LEU A 487 -6.63 -8.84 -20.59
C LEU A 487 -8.16 -8.76 -20.48
N PHE A 488 -8.80 -8.06 -21.42
CA PHE A 488 -10.25 -7.88 -21.47
C PHE A 488 -11.00 -9.22 -21.46
N PHE A 489 -10.63 -10.15 -22.36
CA PHE A 489 -11.31 -11.45 -22.41
C PHE A 489 -10.98 -12.37 -21.23
N THR A 490 -9.88 -12.14 -20.51
CA THR A 490 -9.59 -12.86 -19.27
C THR A 490 -10.51 -12.38 -18.16
N HIS A 491 -10.53 -11.06 -17.90
CA HIS A 491 -11.39 -10.50 -16.86
C HIS A 491 -12.87 -10.70 -17.16
N SER A 492 -13.29 -10.62 -18.43
CA SER A 492 -14.68 -10.93 -18.80
C SER A 492 -15.08 -12.36 -18.44
N LYS A 493 -14.16 -13.33 -18.59
CA LYS A 493 -14.43 -14.73 -18.22
C LYS A 493 -14.42 -14.94 -16.70
N GLU A 494 -13.51 -14.29 -15.98
CA GLU A 494 -13.46 -14.36 -14.52
C GLU A 494 -14.73 -13.75 -13.88
N LEU A 495 -15.22 -12.64 -14.45
CA LEU A 495 -16.49 -12.04 -14.03
C LEU A 495 -17.68 -12.96 -14.29
N ASP A 496 -17.67 -13.72 -15.39
CA ASP A 496 -18.71 -14.73 -15.66
C ASP A 496 -18.74 -15.80 -14.58
N GLU A 497 -17.56 -16.36 -14.26
CA GLU A 497 -17.41 -17.43 -13.27
C GLU A 497 -17.82 -16.93 -11.87
N TRP A 498 -17.39 -15.72 -11.51
CA TRP A 498 -17.72 -15.10 -10.25
C TRP A 498 -19.21 -14.74 -10.12
N LEU A 499 -19.85 -14.27 -11.20
CA LEU A 499 -21.30 -14.01 -11.22
C LEU A 499 -22.09 -15.29 -10.94
N GLU A 500 -21.68 -16.43 -11.52
CA GLU A 500 -22.33 -17.72 -11.29
C GLU A 500 -22.10 -18.25 -9.87
N GLU A 501 -20.91 -18.05 -9.30
CA GLU A 501 -20.65 -18.33 -7.88
C GLU A 501 -21.57 -17.51 -6.96
N LEU A 502 -21.74 -16.21 -7.25
CA LEU A 502 -22.60 -15.32 -6.47
C LEU A 502 -24.08 -15.69 -6.57
N LYS A 503 -24.54 -16.12 -7.75
CA LYS A 503 -25.90 -16.68 -7.93
C LYS A 503 -26.12 -17.91 -7.05
N ASN A 504 -25.12 -18.80 -6.96
CA ASN A 504 -25.20 -20.00 -6.13
C ASN A 504 -25.19 -19.67 -4.63
N GLU A 505 -24.35 -18.74 -4.17
CA GLU A 505 -24.33 -18.31 -2.76
C GLU A 505 -25.64 -17.64 -2.32
N ASN A 506 -26.33 -16.93 -3.21
CA ASN A 506 -27.61 -16.27 -2.91
C ASN A 506 -28.73 -17.27 -2.53
N SER A 507 -28.49 -18.59 -2.71
CA SER A 507 -29.42 -19.66 -2.32
C SER A 507 -29.33 -20.09 -0.85
N GLU A 508 -28.33 -19.65 -0.07
CA GLU A 508 -28.26 -19.99 1.36
C GLU A 508 -29.43 -19.37 2.15
N ALA A 509 -30.32 -20.24 2.66
CA ALA A 509 -31.60 -19.84 3.20
C ALA A 509 -31.55 -19.34 4.66
N ILE A 510 -30.50 -19.70 5.42
CA ILE A 510 -30.41 -19.45 6.86
C ILE A 510 -29.61 -18.17 7.11
N GLY A 511 -30.25 -17.19 7.76
CA GLY A 511 -29.60 -15.95 8.15
C GLY A 511 -28.75 -16.10 9.43
N PRO A 512 -27.84 -15.16 9.70
CA PRO A 512 -26.99 -15.14 10.89
C PRO A 512 -27.81 -15.19 12.18
N GLU A 513 -27.27 -15.85 13.22
CA GLU A 513 -27.98 -16.12 14.48
C GLU A 513 -27.95 -14.96 15.48
N SER A 514 -27.03 -14.00 15.34
CA SER A 514 -26.88 -12.85 16.24
C SER A 514 -26.91 -11.51 15.50
N VAL A 515 -27.17 -10.42 16.24
CA VAL A 515 -27.15 -9.05 15.72
C VAL A 515 -25.75 -8.70 15.19
N GLU A 516 -24.69 -9.02 15.92
CA GLU A 516 -23.31 -8.73 15.52
C GLU A 516 -22.90 -9.53 14.27
N ALA A 517 -23.36 -10.77 14.15
CA ALA A 517 -23.13 -11.58 12.97
C ALA A 517 -23.87 -11.00 11.75
N ALA A 518 -25.11 -10.53 11.93
CA ALA A 518 -25.89 -9.85 10.89
C ALA A 518 -25.24 -8.53 10.45
N GLU A 519 -24.74 -7.71 11.38
CA GLU A 519 -24.01 -6.48 11.07
C GLU A 519 -22.70 -6.74 10.32
N ARG A 520 -21.90 -7.71 10.75
CA ARG A 520 -20.66 -8.11 10.03
C ARG A 520 -20.95 -8.60 8.63
N GLN A 521 -21.99 -9.40 8.45
CA GLN A 521 -22.40 -9.87 7.13
C GLN A 521 -22.83 -8.71 6.23
N LEU A 522 -23.58 -7.73 6.77
CA LEU A 522 -23.97 -6.53 6.02
C LEU A 522 -22.75 -5.69 5.62
N GLU A 523 -21.73 -5.59 6.46
CA GLU A 523 -20.50 -4.87 6.13
C GLU A 523 -19.66 -5.58 5.07
N ASN A 524 -19.48 -6.90 5.21
CA ASN A 524 -18.82 -7.73 4.19
C ASN A 524 -19.53 -7.62 2.83
N PHE A 525 -20.87 -7.64 2.84
CA PHE A 525 -21.69 -7.41 1.65
C PHE A 525 -21.37 -6.07 0.97
N LYS A 526 -21.30 -4.96 1.73
CA LYS A 526 -21.01 -3.63 1.15
C LYS A 526 -19.67 -3.63 0.43
N GLN A 527 -18.65 -4.24 1.04
CA GLN A 527 -17.32 -4.32 0.44
C GLN A 527 -17.31 -5.19 -0.83
N GLN A 528 -17.94 -6.37 -0.78
CA GLN A 528 -18.04 -7.27 -1.94
C GLN A 528 -18.81 -6.64 -3.10
N ARG A 529 -19.91 -5.93 -2.81
CA ARG A 529 -20.67 -5.18 -3.82
C ARG A 529 -19.83 -4.10 -4.51
N LEU A 530 -19.10 -3.29 -3.74
CA LEU A 530 -18.26 -2.24 -4.30
C LEU A 530 -17.15 -2.83 -5.18
N SER A 531 -16.43 -3.83 -4.67
CA SER A 531 -15.33 -4.47 -5.39
C SER A 531 -15.78 -5.10 -6.71
N SER A 532 -16.96 -5.71 -6.73
CA SER A 532 -17.47 -6.40 -7.90
C SER A 532 -18.03 -5.48 -8.97
N LEU A 533 -18.73 -4.41 -8.57
CA LEU A 533 -19.15 -3.37 -9.51
C LEU A 533 -17.94 -2.65 -10.11
N ASP A 534 -16.91 -2.37 -9.31
CA ASP A 534 -15.66 -1.78 -9.81
C ASP A 534 -14.94 -2.71 -10.79
N ALA A 535 -14.85 -4.01 -10.49
CA ALA A 535 -14.28 -5.01 -11.42
C ALA A 535 -15.05 -5.08 -12.75
N CYS A 536 -16.39 -5.05 -12.72
CA CYS A 536 -17.22 -4.96 -13.93
C CYS A 536 -16.94 -3.67 -14.72
N LEU A 537 -16.96 -2.50 -14.07
CA LEU A 537 -16.71 -1.22 -14.72
C LEU A 537 -15.33 -1.13 -15.35
N ASN A 538 -14.30 -1.60 -14.63
CA ASN A 538 -12.93 -1.66 -15.14
C ASN A 538 -12.81 -2.59 -16.36
N THR A 539 -13.52 -3.72 -16.36
CA THR A 539 -13.52 -4.64 -17.51
C THR A 539 -14.26 -4.05 -18.71
N ILE A 540 -15.36 -3.35 -18.49
CA ILE A 540 -16.06 -2.59 -19.54
C ILE A 540 -15.12 -1.52 -20.13
N ALA A 541 -14.45 -0.73 -19.28
CA ALA A 541 -13.50 0.29 -19.72
C ALA A 541 -12.33 -0.31 -20.52
N GLN A 542 -11.84 -1.50 -20.14
CA GLN A 542 -10.84 -2.23 -20.92
C GLN A 542 -11.36 -2.62 -22.32
N GLY A 543 -12.59 -3.09 -22.41
CA GLY A 543 -13.22 -3.42 -23.70
C GLY A 543 -13.49 -2.19 -24.57
N GLU A 544 -13.88 -1.06 -23.97
CA GLU A 544 -14.04 0.22 -24.67
C GLU A 544 -12.69 0.76 -25.19
N ALA A 545 -11.64 0.71 -24.37
CA ALA A 545 -10.28 1.06 -24.78
C ALA A 545 -9.80 0.16 -25.92
N LEU A 546 -10.10 -1.14 -25.87
CA LEU A 546 -9.78 -2.08 -26.94
C LEU A 546 -10.52 -1.72 -28.24
N LEU A 547 -11.80 -1.35 -28.16
CA LEU A 547 -12.55 -0.88 -29.34
C LEU A 547 -11.96 0.41 -29.91
N GLN A 548 -11.55 1.35 -29.06
CA GLN A 548 -10.90 2.58 -29.50
C GLN A 548 -9.59 2.29 -30.24
N GLU A 549 -8.78 1.36 -29.72
CA GLU A 549 -7.53 0.92 -30.36
C GLU A 549 -7.75 0.13 -31.66
N LEU A 550 -8.85 -0.62 -31.79
CA LEU A 550 -9.22 -1.26 -33.04
C LEU A 550 -9.63 -0.20 -34.09
N ARG A 551 -10.43 0.78 -33.68
CA ARG A 551 -10.86 1.91 -34.52
C ARG A 551 -9.70 2.78 -34.99
N SER A 552 -8.68 3.00 -34.15
CA SER A 552 -7.50 3.82 -34.50
C SER A 552 -6.70 3.25 -35.68
N VAL A 553 -6.81 1.94 -35.93
CA VAL A 553 -6.17 1.25 -37.06
C VAL A 553 -7.15 1.01 -38.22
N GLY A 554 -8.29 1.70 -38.21
CA GLY A 554 -9.27 1.67 -39.29
C GLY A 554 -10.15 0.43 -39.31
N LEU A 555 -10.14 -0.39 -38.25
CA LEU A 555 -11.10 -1.47 -38.08
C LEU A 555 -12.40 -0.92 -37.50
N ASN A 556 -13.48 -1.07 -38.25
CA ASN A 556 -14.84 -0.84 -37.82
C ASN A 556 -15.69 -2.07 -38.18
N THR A 557 -16.97 -2.06 -37.83
CA THR A 557 -17.87 -3.21 -38.02
C THR A 557 -17.97 -3.66 -39.49
N GLU A 558 -17.73 -2.76 -40.47
CA GLU A 558 -17.78 -3.05 -41.90
C GLU A 558 -16.43 -3.45 -42.50
N THR A 559 -15.32 -2.91 -41.97
CA THR A 559 -13.96 -3.17 -42.47
C THR A 559 -13.27 -4.35 -41.79
N ASP A 560 -13.79 -4.79 -40.64
CA ASP A 560 -13.22 -5.91 -39.89
C ASP A 560 -13.67 -7.28 -40.44
N THR A 561 -12.85 -7.81 -41.34
CA THR A 561 -13.00 -9.18 -41.87
C THR A 561 -12.75 -10.29 -40.85
N THR A 562 -12.13 -9.97 -39.69
CA THR A 562 -11.81 -10.96 -38.66
C THR A 562 -12.94 -11.16 -37.65
N GLY A 563 -13.88 -10.21 -37.55
CA GLY A 563 -14.99 -10.21 -36.60
C GLY A 563 -14.57 -9.96 -35.15
N SER A 564 -13.40 -9.38 -34.93
CA SER A 564 -12.91 -8.95 -33.62
C SER A 564 -13.71 -7.80 -33.02
N VAL A 565 -14.03 -6.76 -33.82
CA VAL A 565 -14.82 -5.60 -33.36
C VAL A 565 -16.19 -6.04 -32.87
N SER A 566 -16.91 -6.82 -33.70
CA SER A 566 -18.23 -7.36 -33.34
C SER A 566 -18.19 -8.27 -32.11
N ALA A 567 -17.12 -9.07 -31.93
CA ALA A 567 -16.98 -9.93 -30.75
C ALA A 567 -16.76 -9.14 -29.45
N VAL A 568 -15.97 -8.06 -29.50
CA VAL A 568 -15.76 -7.15 -28.37
C VAL A 568 -17.04 -6.38 -28.05
N GLU A 569 -17.73 -5.84 -29.06
CA GLU A 569 -19.04 -5.17 -28.88
C GLU A 569 -20.07 -6.11 -28.25
N SER A 570 -20.16 -7.36 -28.71
CA SER A 570 -21.07 -8.37 -28.14
C SER A 570 -20.69 -8.73 -26.70
N SER A 571 -19.40 -8.77 -26.37
CA SER A 571 -18.93 -9.05 -25.01
C SER A 571 -19.19 -7.87 -24.07
N LEU A 572 -19.09 -6.62 -24.55
CA LEU A 572 -19.47 -5.41 -23.81
C LEU A 572 -20.97 -5.34 -23.53
N ASP A 573 -21.82 -5.67 -24.52
CA ASP A 573 -23.27 -5.77 -24.32
C ASP A 573 -23.63 -6.81 -23.26
N ARG A 574 -22.95 -7.96 -23.30
CA ARG A 574 -23.10 -9.01 -22.29
C ARG A 574 -22.65 -8.56 -20.90
N LEU A 575 -21.48 -7.93 -20.78
CA LEU A 575 -20.98 -7.37 -19.52
C LEU A 575 -21.91 -6.29 -18.96
N SER A 576 -22.52 -5.48 -19.83
CA SER A 576 -23.51 -4.47 -19.42
C SER A 576 -24.76 -5.12 -18.82
N LYS A 577 -25.29 -6.17 -19.46
CA LYS A 577 -26.40 -6.97 -18.90
C LYS A 577 -26.03 -7.68 -17.60
N GLN A 578 -24.81 -8.21 -17.51
CA GLN A 578 -24.32 -8.85 -16.29
C GLN A 578 -24.15 -7.87 -15.15
N ARG A 579 -23.74 -6.62 -15.44
CA ARG A 579 -23.70 -5.56 -14.43
C ARG A 579 -25.09 -5.25 -13.90
N GLU A 580 -26.10 -5.15 -14.76
CA GLU A 580 -27.50 -4.96 -14.34
C GLU A 580 -27.98 -6.13 -13.48
N GLU A 581 -27.75 -7.38 -13.92
CA GLU A 581 -28.06 -8.59 -13.15
C GLU A 581 -27.35 -8.61 -11.78
N LEU A 582 -26.08 -8.18 -11.74
CA LEU A 582 -25.32 -8.08 -10.50
C LEU A 582 -25.92 -7.04 -9.54
N GLU A 583 -26.32 -5.87 -10.04
CA GLU A 583 -26.97 -4.85 -9.23
C GLU A 583 -28.30 -5.35 -8.64
N GLU A 584 -29.08 -6.10 -9.42
CA GLU A 584 -30.32 -6.74 -8.96
C GLU A 584 -30.07 -7.80 -7.89
N LEU A 585 -29.11 -8.71 -8.11
CA LEU A 585 -28.72 -9.74 -7.13
C LEU A 585 -28.25 -9.11 -5.83
N TRP A 586 -27.42 -8.07 -5.90
CA TRP A 586 -26.97 -7.34 -4.71
C TRP A 586 -28.11 -6.56 -4.03
N ALA A 587 -29.08 -6.04 -4.76
CA ALA A 587 -30.26 -5.40 -4.18
C ALA A 587 -31.11 -6.41 -3.41
N ALA A 588 -31.35 -7.60 -3.99
CA ALA A 588 -32.06 -8.69 -3.32
C ALA A 588 -31.33 -9.17 -2.06
N ARG A 589 -30.01 -9.38 -2.14
CA ARG A 589 -29.17 -9.80 -0.99
C ARG A 589 -29.16 -8.74 0.11
N LYS A 590 -29.09 -7.45 -0.25
CA LYS A 590 -29.20 -6.34 0.71
C LYS A 590 -30.52 -6.39 1.47
N LEU A 591 -31.64 -6.49 0.76
CA LEU A 591 -32.97 -6.54 1.38
C LEU A 591 -33.08 -7.74 2.34
N ARG A 592 -32.60 -8.91 1.93
CA ARG A 592 -32.53 -10.11 2.78
C ARG A 592 -31.70 -9.89 4.05
N SER A 593 -30.50 -9.30 3.93
CA SER A 593 -29.62 -9.02 5.06
C SER A 593 -30.20 -7.96 6.00
N ASP A 594 -30.78 -6.89 5.48
CA ASP A 594 -31.45 -5.84 6.27
C ASP A 594 -32.64 -6.41 7.06
N LEU A 595 -33.45 -7.29 6.43
CA LEU A 595 -34.55 -7.99 7.10
C LEU A 595 -34.06 -8.96 8.16
N CYS A 596 -32.95 -9.66 7.93
CA CYS A 596 -32.36 -10.54 8.93
C CYS A 596 -31.84 -9.76 10.14
N LEU A 597 -31.20 -8.62 9.93
CA LEU A 597 -30.77 -7.75 11.03
C LEU A 597 -31.97 -7.25 11.84
N ARG A 598 -33.03 -6.77 11.16
CA ARG A 598 -34.26 -6.34 11.81
C ARG A 598 -34.92 -7.46 12.61
N LEU A 599 -34.91 -8.69 12.09
CA LEU A 599 -35.39 -9.86 12.83
C LEU A 599 -34.61 -10.06 14.13
N ARG A 600 -33.27 -10.05 14.09
CA ARG A 600 -32.44 -10.25 15.29
C ARG A 600 -32.59 -9.13 16.31
N LEU A 601 -32.75 -7.88 15.85
CA LEU A 601 -33.06 -6.75 16.73
C LEU A 601 -34.42 -6.94 17.40
N PHE A 602 -35.45 -7.30 16.64
CA PHE A 602 -36.78 -7.55 17.21
C PHE A 602 -36.78 -8.73 18.18
N GLU A 603 -36.12 -9.85 17.88
CA GLU A 603 -36.01 -10.98 18.81
C GLU A 603 -35.34 -10.58 20.12
N ARG A 604 -34.25 -9.80 20.06
CA ARG A 604 -33.58 -9.26 21.25
C ARG A 604 -34.52 -8.37 22.05
N ASP A 605 -35.17 -7.43 21.38
CA ASP A 605 -36.04 -6.43 22.02
C ASP A 605 -37.31 -7.09 22.62
N ALA A 606 -37.86 -8.10 21.95
CA ALA A 606 -38.98 -8.90 22.44
C ALA A 606 -38.59 -9.70 23.68
N LEU A 607 -37.40 -10.33 23.70
CA LEU A 607 -36.91 -11.04 24.87
C LEU A 607 -36.67 -10.08 26.05
N GLN A 608 -36.05 -8.92 25.79
CA GLN A 608 -35.84 -7.89 26.81
C GLN A 608 -37.17 -7.37 27.37
N LEU A 609 -38.15 -7.09 26.50
CA LEU A 609 -39.49 -6.67 26.91
C LEU A 609 -40.18 -7.75 27.73
N SER A 610 -40.07 -9.03 27.35
CA SER A 610 -40.62 -10.15 28.15
C SER A 610 -40.09 -10.14 29.57
N THR A 611 -38.77 -10.01 29.74
CA THR A 611 -38.17 -9.95 31.08
C THR A 611 -38.62 -8.71 31.86
N GLN A 612 -38.82 -7.58 31.16
CA GLN A 612 -39.28 -6.34 31.77
C GLN A 612 -40.76 -6.42 32.19
N LEU A 613 -41.61 -7.08 31.40
CA LEU A 613 -43.01 -7.35 31.72
C LEU A 613 -43.13 -8.18 32.99
N GLU A 614 -42.33 -9.25 33.12
CA GLU A 614 -42.29 -10.06 34.34
C GLU A 614 -41.91 -9.25 35.58
N LEU A 615 -40.92 -8.36 35.46
CA LEU A 615 -40.53 -7.45 36.53
C LEU A 615 -41.66 -6.48 36.90
N TRP A 616 -42.30 -5.84 35.91
CA TRP A 616 -43.41 -4.93 36.14
C TRP A 616 -44.62 -5.62 36.78
N ILE A 617 -44.96 -6.84 36.35
CA ILE A 617 -45.99 -7.66 36.98
C ILE A 617 -45.65 -7.87 38.46
N SER A 618 -44.42 -8.30 38.76
CA SER A 618 -43.99 -8.52 40.15
C SER A 618 -43.98 -7.23 40.99
N GLU A 619 -43.61 -6.08 40.42
CA GLU A 619 -43.63 -4.77 41.08
C GLU A 619 -45.07 -4.33 41.40
N LEU A 620 -46.00 -4.52 40.46
CA LEU A 620 -47.41 -4.23 40.66
C LEU A 620 -48.01 -5.14 41.74
N GLU A 621 -47.74 -6.45 41.74
CA GLU A 621 -48.21 -7.36 42.79
C GLU A 621 -47.67 -6.99 44.18
N ALA A 622 -46.43 -6.50 44.25
CA ALA A 622 -45.76 -6.14 45.50
C ALA A 622 -46.08 -4.72 46.01
N THR A 623 -46.90 -3.94 45.29
CA THR A 623 -47.19 -2.55 45.66
C THR A 623 -47.98 -2.49 46.99
N PRO A 624 -47.43 -1.91 48.06
CA PRO A 624 -48.10 -1.83 49.35
C PRO A 624 -49.27 -0.85 49.29
N LEU A 625 -50.35 -1.16 50.01
CA LEU A 625 -51.49 -0.26 50.10
C LEU A 625 -51.22 0.89 51.08
N PRO A 626 -51.51 2.14 50.70
CA PRO A 626 -51.25 3.32 51.52
C PRO A 626 -52.24 3.46 52.68
N GLU A 627 -51.78 4.00 53.81
CA GLU A 627 -52.60 4.15 55.04
C GLU A 627 -53.13 5.58 55.25
N SER A 628 -52.46 6.58 54.66
CA SER A 628 -52.83 7.99 54.71
C SER A 628 -53.36 8.50 53.37
N LEU A 629 -54.15 9.59 53.41
CA LEU A 629 -54.76 10.16 52.21
C LEU A 629 -53.71 10.66 51.21
N GLU A 630 -52.68 11.36 51.69
CA GLU A 630 -51.61 11.92 50.84
C GLU A 630 -50.78 10.82 50.16
N GLU A 631 -50.44 9.74 50.89
CA GLU A 631 -49.75 8.58 50.32
C GLU A 631 -50.64 7.84 49.30
N ALA A 632 -51.95 7.79 49.53
CA ALA A 632 -52.90 7.15 48.63
C ALA A 632 -53.06 7.88 47.31
N GLU A 633 -53.21 9.21 47.34
CA GLU A 633 -53.27 10.04 46.14
C GLU A 633 -51.95 10.02 45.37
N CYS A 634 -50.81 10.07 46.08
CA CYS A 634 -49.49 10.00 45.47
C CYS A 634 -49.26 8.63 44.80
N SER A 635 -49.61 7.54 45.47
CA SER A 635 -49.46 6.17 44.93
C SER A 635 -50.33 5.96 43.69
N LEU A 636 -51.57 6.46 43.68
CA LEU A 636 -52.45 6.41 42.51
C LEU A 636 -51.89 7.19 41.32
N ARG A 637 -51.32 8.38 41.56
CA ARG A 637 -50.66 9.17 40.50
C ARG A 637 -49.44 8.44 39.94
N ASN A 638 -48.55 7.95 40.81
CA ASN A 638 -47.34 7.24 40.39
C ASN A 638 -47.68 5.95 39.62
N HIS A 639 -48.74 5.23 40.03
CA HIS A 639 -49.27 4.08 39.30
C HIS A 639 -49.71 4.48 37.88
N THR A 640 -50.45 5.59 37.74
CA THR A 640 -50.91 6.09 36.45
C THR A 640 -49.73 6.42 35.52
N ASP A 641 -48.72 7.12 36.03
CA ASP A 641 -47.51 7.46 35.27
C ASP A 641 -46.72 6.19 34.86
N SER A 642 -46.63 5.21 35.77
CA SER A 642 -45.95 3.93 35.54
C SER A 642 -46.63 3.11 34.43
N VAL A 643 -47.96 2.97 34.49
CA VAL A 643 -48.74 2.26 33.46
C VAL A 643 -48.60 2.95 32.08
N GLN A 644 -48.56 4.28 32.04
CA GLN A 644 -48.32 5.01 30.79
C GLN A 644 -46.93 4.74 30.21
N HIS A 645 -45.91 4.62 31.06
CA HIS A 645 -44.56 4.22 30.63
C HIS A 645 -44.56 2.79 30.08
N MET A 646 -45.12 1.84 30.84
CA MET A 646 -45.21 0.43 30.44
C MET A 646 -45.87 0.26 29.07
N THR A 647 -47.07 0.83 28.90
CA THR A 647 -47.84 0.77 27.64
C THR A 647 -47.08 1.41 26.46
N SER A 648 -46.39 2.53 26.67
CA SER A 648 -45.56 3.17 25.64
C SER A 648 -44.39 2.27 25.19
N THR A 649 -43.69 1.63 26.14
CA THR A 649 -42.58 0.72 25.82
C THR A 649 -43.08 -0.53 25.09
N ILE A 650 -44.18 -1.12 25.55
CA ILE A 650 -44.81 -2.30 24.89
C ILE A 650 -45.21 -1.96 23.46
N PHE A 651 -45.86 -0.81 23.26
CA PHE A 651 -46.28 -0.35 21.94
C PHE A 651 -45.11 -0.22 20.97
N GLN A 652 -43.98 0.35 21.39
CA GLN A 652 -42.81 0.54 20.52
C GLN A 652 -42.25 -0.78 19.99
N VAL A 653 -42.05 -1.77 20.86
CA VAL A 653 -41.51 -3.09 20.46
C VAL A 653 -42.52 -3.85 19.61
N ARG A 654 -43.80 -3.82 19.99
CA ARG A 654 -44.86 -4.51 19.24
C ARG A 654 -45.07 -3.89 17.86
N GLN A 655 -45.02 -2.57 17.74
CA GLN A 655 -45.08 -1.87 16.45
C GLN A 655 -43.88 -2.24 15.57
N ALA A 656 -42.67 -2.29 16.14
CA ALA A 656 -41.48 -2.71 15.39
C ALA A 656 -41.62 -4.14 14.84
N GLY A 657 -42.20 -5.06 15.60
CA GLY A 657 -42.53 -6.41 15.13
C GLY A 657 -43.60 -6.43 14.05
N GLN A 658 -44.68 -5.64 14.19
CA GLN A 658 -45.73 -5.53 13.18
C GLN A 658 -45.21 -4.95 11.85
N ASP A 659 -44.39 -3.89 11.93
CA ASP A 659 -43.74 -3.30 10.76
C ASP A 659 -42.83 -4.32 10.07
N LEU A 660 -42.06 -5.09 10.84
CA LEU A 660 -41.20 -6.15 10.30
C LEU A 660 -42.03 -7.25 9.62
N ALA A 661 -43.12 -7.71 10.23
CA ALA A 661 -44.02 -8.70 9.64
C ALA A 661 -44.60 -8.21 8.31
N SER A 662 -45.07 -6.97 8.25
CA SER A 662 -45.59 -6.32 7.04
C SER A 662 -44.55 -6.23 5.92
N VAL A 663 -43.30 -5.88 6.26
CA VAL A 663 -42.22 -5.82 5.26
C VAL A 663 -41.84 -7.23 4.78
N LEU A 664 -41.80 -8.23 5.66
CA LEU A 664 -41.55 -9.63 5.27
C LEU A 664 -42.63 -10.15 4.32
N GLU A 665 -43.89 -9.81 4.55
CA GLU A 665 -45.01 -10.21 3.69
C GLU A 665 -44.98 -9.49 2.34
N SER A 666 -44.82 -8.16 2.33
CA SER A 666 -44.83 -7.35 1.10
C SER A 666 -43.59 -7.50 0.23
N SER A 667 -42.43 -7.85 0.80
CA SER A 667 -41.18 -8.02 0.06
C SER A 667 -41.07 -9.35 -0.69
N GLY A 668 -41.87 -10.36 -0.32
CA GLY A 668 -41.77 -11.71 -0.88
C GLY A 668 -40.47 -12.45 -0.53
N VAL A 669 -39.67 -11.92 0.41
CA VAL A 669 -38.38 -12.50 0.79
C VAL A 669 -38.58 -13.69 1.73
N SER A 670 -38.24 -14.89 1.26
CA SER A 670 -38.22 -16.10 2.07
C SER A 670 -36.96 -16.16 2.95
N LEU A 671 -37.06 -15.62 4.16
CA LEU A 671 -36.01 -15.66 5.18
C LEU A 671 -36.34 -16.70 6.26
N MET A 672 -35.37 -17.56 6.60
CA MET A 672 -35.48 -18.47 7.73
C MET A 672 -34.95 -17.79 9.01
N ALA A 673 -35.71 -17.88 10.10
CA ALA A 673 -35.24 -17.47 11.42
C ALA A 673 -34.28 -18.51 12.03
N ASP A 674 -34.54 -19.79 11.76
CA ASP A 674 -33.68 -20.92 12.09
C ASP A 674 -34.01 -22.11 11.16
N ALA A 675 -33.51 -23.31 11.47
CA ALA A 675 -33.75 -24.50 10.66
C ALA A 675 -35.23 -24.93 10.58
N GLN A 676 -36.09 -24.47 11.50
CA GLN A 676 -37.48 -24.93 11.65
C GLN A 676 -38.51 -23.86 11.26
N TYR A 677 -38.24 -22.59 11.56
CA TYR A 677 -39.21 -21.51 11.43
C TYR A 677 -38.76 -20.44 10.44
N THR A 678 -39.73 -19.92 9.68
CA THR A 678 -39.52 -18.71 8.87
C THR A 678 -39.46 -17.47 9.76
N ALA A 679 -38.82 -16.41 9.28
CA ALA A 679 -38.79 -15.10 9.93
C ALA A 679 -40.20 -14.58 10.22
N ALA A 680 -41.13 -14.72 9.26
CA ALA A 680 -42.52 -14.30 9.43
C ALA A 680 -43.19 -15.08 10.57
N THR A 681 -43.08 -16.41 10.57
CA THR A 681 -43.64 -17.26 11.64
C THR A 681 -43.06 -16.91 13.01
N ARG A 682 -41.75 -16.68 13.09
CA ARG A 682 -41.06 -16.28 14.33
C ARG A 682 -41.58 -14.96 14.87
N VAL A 683 -41.71 -13.94 14.01
CA VAL A 683 -42.23 -12.63 14.41
C VAL A 683 -43.67 -12.73 14.91
N THR A 684 -44.54 -13.47 14.22
CA THR A 684 -45.93 -13.69 14.64
C THR A 684 -46.02 -14.33 16.02
N VAL A 685 -45.27 -15.41 16.26
CA VAL A 685 -45.28 -16.10 17.56
C VAL A 685 -44.82 -15.18 18.70
N LEU A 686 -43.79 -14.37 18.47
CA LEU A 686 -43.31 -13.41 19.48
C LEU A 686 -44.32 -12.29 19.74
N LEU A 687 -44.98 -11.79 18.69
CA LEU A 687 -46.03 -10.77 18.84
C LEU A 687 -47.24 -11.30 19.63
N GLU A 688 -47.67 -12.53 19.37
CA GLU A 688 -48.74 -13.20 20.11
C GLU A 688 -48.35 -13.37 21.58
N PHE A 689 -47.15 -13.87 21.85
CA PHE A 689 -46.64 -14.03 23.21
C PHE A 689 -46.56 -12.69 23.99
N LEU A 690 -46.02 -11.64 23.36
CA LEU A 690 -45.96 -10.32 23.97
C LEU A 690 -47.36 -9.73 24.24
N HIS A 691 -48.31 -9.99 23.34
CA HIS A 691 -49.68 -9.52 23.50
C HIS A 691 -50.40 -10.22 24.67
N GLU A 692 -50.22 -11.54 24.82
CA GLU A 692 -50.76 -12.26 25.99
C GLU A 692 -50.22 -11.67 27.30
N ARG A 693 -48.91 -11.43 27.38
CA ARG A 693 -48.27 -10.83 28.58
C ARG A 693 -48.68 -9.38 28.81
N GLU A 694 -48.92 -8.61 27.75
CA GLU A 694 -49.49 -7.26 27.83
C GLU A 694 -50.87 -7.28 28.47
N MET A 695 -51.75 -8.20 28.05
CA MET A 695 -53.08 -8.35 28.66
C MET A 695 -53.00 -8.73 30.14
N ASP A 696 -52.11 -9.66 30.51
CA ASP A 696 -51.89 -10.05 31.91
C ASP A 696 -51.48 -8.82 32.78
N LEU A 697 -50.61 -7.96 32.26
CA LEU A 697 -50.18 -6.73 32.93
C LEU A 697 -51.31 -5.69 33.03
N GLU A 698 -52.08 -5.49 31.95
CA GLU A 698 -53.20 -4.54 31.90
C GLU A 698 -54.28 -4.90 32.94
N ASP A 699 -54.67 -6.17 33.02
CA ASP A 699 -55.64 -6.66 33.99
C ASP A 699 -55.16 -6.41 35.43
N LEU A 700 -53.89 -6.73 35.72
CA LEU A 700 -53.30 -6.51 37.05
C LEU A 700 -53.20 -5.01 37.39
N ALA A 701 -52.77 -4.19 36.43
CA ALA A 701 -52.65 -2.75 36.58
C ALA A 701 -54.01 -2.10 36.85
N GLU A 702 -55.08 -2.56 36.20
CA GLU A 702 -56.44 -2.09 36.42
C GLU A 702 -56.96 -2.50 37.81
N VAL A 703 -56.74 -3.75 38.23
CA VAL A 703 -57.08 -4.22 39.58
C VAL A 703 -56.37 -3.37 40.64
N MET A 704 -55.08 -3.05 40.44
CA MET A 704 -54.33 -2.20 41.37
C MET A 704 -54.85 -0.75 41.35
N ARG A 705 -55.17 -0.18 40.18
CA ARG A 705 -55.75 1.17 40.06
C ARG A 705 -57.05 1.27 40.87
N VAL A 706 -57.97 0.32 40.70
CA VAL A 706 -59.23 0.28 41.45
C VAL A 706 -58.97 0.14 42.96
N LYS A 707 -58.03 -0.71 43.38
CA LYS A 707 -57.66 -0.82 44.80
C LYS A 707 -57.11 0.48 45.37
N LEU A 708 -56.23 1.18 44.65
CA LEU A 708 -55.67 2.47 45.07
C LEU A 708 -56.74 3.56 45.14
N GLU A 709 -57.66 3.62 44.17
CA GLU A 709 -58.82 4.54 44.22
C GLU A 709 -59.70 4.27 45.44
N GLN A 710 -59.95 2.99 45.75
CA GLN A 710 -60.68 2.61 46.95
C GLN A 710 -59.88 2.92 48.23
N CYS A 711 -58.55 2.80 48.24
CA CYS A 711 -57.71 3.24 49.37
C CYS A 711 -57.89 4.75 49.63
N VAL A 712 -57.86 5.58 48.57
CA VAL A 712 -58.13 7.03 48.68
C VAL A 712 -59.52 7.27 49.30
N GLN A 713 -60.55 6.54 48.84
CA GLN A 713 -61.90 6.63 49.39
C GLN A 713 -61.97 6.23 50.87
N LEU A 714 -61.27 5.17 51.29
CA LEU A 714 -61.20 4.72 52.68
C LEU A 714 -60.46 5.72 53.57
N CYS A 715 -59.32 6.25 53.11
CA CYS A 715 -58.56 7.26 53.83
C CYS A 715 -59.39 8.54 54.01
N GLN A 716 -60.09 9.00 52.97
CA GLN A 716 -61.00 10.13 53.08
C GLN A 716 -62.17 9.84 54.04
N TYR A 717 -62.78 8.66 53.93
CA TYR A 717 -63.85 8.25 54.83
C TYR A 717 -63.39 8.21 56.29
N ARG A 718 -62.16 7.76 56.55
CA ARG A 718 -61.54 7.77 57.87
C ARG A 718 -61.33 9.20 58.39
N VAL A 719 -60.89 10.12 57.54
CA VAL A 719 -60.77 11.56 57.89
C VAL A 719 -62.14 12.14 58.26
N ASP A 720 -63.16 11.91 57.44
CA ASP A 720 -64.53 12.39 57.70
C ASP A 720 -65.10 11.80 59.00
N ALA A 721 -64.93 10.49 59.22
CA ALA A 721 -65.39 9.82 60.42
C ALA A 721 -64.68 10.34 61.68
N ASN A 722 -63.36 10.56 61.62
CA ASN A 722 -62.60 11.15 62.71
C ASN A 722 -63.06 12.59 63.02
N GLN A 723 -63.42 13.36 61.99
CA GLN A 723 -63.99 14.68 62.17
C GLN A 723 -65.34 14.63 62.92
N VAL A 724 -66.22 13.69 62.54
CA VAL A 724 -67.50 13.47 63.24
C VAL A 724 -67.27 13.00 64.68
N VAL A 725 -66.34 12.06 64.90
CA VAL A 725 -65.95 11.63 66.25
C VAL A 725 -65.47 12.82 67.10
N SER A 726 -64.70 13.75 66.53
CA SER A 726 -64.26 14.95 67.24
C SER A 726 -65.44 15.85 67.64
N TRP A 727 -66.46 15.97 66.79
CA TRP A 727 -67.69 16.70 67.13
C TRP A 727 -68.49 16.00 68.23
N ILE A 728 -68.60 14.67 68.18
CA ILE A 728 -69.24 13.87 69.23
C ILE A 728 -68.53 14.09 70.57
N ARG A 729 -67.20 13.96 70.59
CA ARG A 729 -66.38 14.20 71.78
C ARG A 729 -66.56 15.62 72.34
N ASN A 730 -66.67 16.62 71.47
CA ASN A 730 -66.96 17.99 71.90
C ASN A 730 -68.35 18.08 72.54
N GLY A 731 -69.37 17.47 71.92
CA GLY A 731 -70.72 17.38 72.49
C GLY A 731 -70.75 16.70 73.85
N GLU A 732 -70.01 15.61 74.03
CA GLU A 732 -69.86 14.93 75.33
C GLU A 732 -69.22 15.85 76.37
N ALA A 733 -68.12 16.53 76.02
CA ALA A 733 -67.46 17.48 76.91
C ALA A 733 -68.37 18.65 77.31
N MET A 734 -69.16 19.19 76.38
CA MET A 734 -70.13 20.25 76.65
C MET A 734 -71.23 19.79 77.62
N LEU A 735 -71.75 18.57 77.47
CA LEU A 735 -72.74 18.01 78.40
C LEU A 735 -72.20 17.83 79.81
N MET A 736 -70.95 17.36 79.93
CA MET A 736 -70.29 17.19 81.23
C MET A 736 -70.03 18.53 81.90
N ALA A 737 -69.47 19.51 81.17
CA ALA A 737 -69.12 20.82 81.71
C ALA A 737 -70.35 21.66 82.12
N SER A 738 -71.48 21.49 81.43
CA SER A 738 -72.72 22.23 81.71
C SER A 738 -73.64 21.57 82.73
N PHE A 739 -73.25 20.43 83.32
CA PHE A 739 -74.10 19.70 84.26
C PHE A 739 -74.20 20.41 85.62
N THR A 740 -75.42 20.84 85.96
CA THR A 740 -75.76 21.33 87.30
C THR A 740 -77.20 20.91 87.64
N VAL A 741 -77.47 20.70 88.94
CA VAL A 741 -78.83 20.43 89.41
C VAL A 741 -79.52 21.78 89.71
N PRO A 742 -80.62 22.12 89.01
CA PRO A 742 -81.32 23.39 89.23
C PRO A 742 -81.80 23.53 90.68
N ASN A 743 -81.68 24.75 91.22
CA ASN A 743 -81.99 25.05 92.63
C ASN A 743 -83.26 25.89 92.82
N SER A 744 -83.79 26.45 91.75
CA SER A 744 -84.90 27.41 91.74
C SER A 744 -85.58 27.40 90.37
N LEU A 745 -86.72 28.09 90.25
CA LEU A 745 -87.42 28.22 88.98
C LEU A 745 -86.57 28.91 87.89
N PRO A 746 -85.91 30.07 88.15
CA PRO A 746 -85.05 30.71 87.15
C PRO A 746 -83.91 29.82 86.66
N ASP A 747 -83.27 29.07 87.58
CA ASP A 747 -82.20 28.14 87.24
C ASP A 747 -82.70 26.99 86.34
N ALA A 748 -83.89 26.45 86.63
CA ALA A 748 -84.49 25.41 85.81
C ALA A 748 -84.88 25.91 84.41
N GLU A 749 -85.35 27.16 84.29
CA GLU A 749 -85.66 27.79 83.00
C GLU A 749 -84.39 28.07 82.18
N GLN A 750 -83.33 28.56 82.82
CA GLN A 750 -82.04 28.80 82.18
C GLN A 750 -81.43 27.48 81.66
N LEU A 751 -81.39 26.43 82.49
CA LEU A 751 -80.87 25.13 82.08
C LEU A 751 -81.71 24.50 80.95
N LYS A 752 -83.03 24.78 80.90
CA LYS A 752 -83.89 24.34 79.79
C LYS A 752 -83.51 25.01 78.49
N LYS A 753 -83.28 26.32 78.53
CA LYS A 753 -82.85 27.12 77.36
C LYS A 753 -81.46 26.72 76.87
N GLU A 754 -80.51 26.48 77.77
CA GLU A 754 -79.17 25.97 77.43
C GLU A 754 -79.23 24.59 76.79
N HIS A 755 -80.11 23.72 77.31
CA HIS A 755 -80.32 22.40 76.72
C HIS A 755 -80.96 22.47 75.32
N GLU A 756 -81.91 23.37 75.08
CA GLU A 756 -82.48 23.62 73.74
C GLU A 756 -81.43 24.12 72.75
N GLN A 757 -80.49 24.98 73.18
CA GLN A 757 -79.36 25.39 72.34
C GLN A 757 -78.40 24.24 72.05
N PHE A 758 -78.11 23.40 73.04
CA PHE A 758 -77.32 22.19 72.85
C PHE A 758 -77.98 21.21 71.88
N GLN A 759 -79.31 21.10 71.89
CA GLN A 759 -80.07 20.25 70.98
C GLN A 759 -79.85 20.61 69.50
N VAL A 760 -79.71 21.90 69.17
CA VAL A 760 -79.37 22.34 67.80
C VAL A 760 -77.99 21.83 67.36
N ALA A 761 -77.01 21.75 68.27
CA ALA A 761 -75.69 21.18 67.97
C ALA A 761 -75.74 19.65 67.78
N ILE A 762 -76.58 18.97 68.57
CA ILE A 762 -76.87 17.53 68.41
C ILE A 762 -77.50 17.27 67.04
N GLU A 763 -78.49 18.03 66.59
CA GLU A 763 -79.14 17.83 65.28
C GLU A 763 -78.16 17.96 64.09
N LYS A 764 -77.22 18.90 64.16
CA LYS A 764 -76.16 19.03 63.15
C LYS A 764 -75.21 17.82 63.17
N THR A 765 -74.77 17.41 64.36
CA THR A 765 -73.88 16.25 64.53
C THR A 765 -74.58 14.95 64.12
N HIS A 766 -75.90 14.85 64.33
CA HIS A 766 -76.74 13.73 63.89
C HIS A 766 -76.69 13.57 62.37
N THR A 767 -76.91 14.68 61.64
CA THR A 767 -76.88 14.68 60.18
C THR A 767 -75.53 14.16 59.67
N SER A 768 -74.42 14.63 60.25
CA SER A 768 -73.08 14.18 59.89
C SER A 768 -72.82 12.70 60.27
N ALA A 769 -73.26 12.24 61.43
CA ALA A 769 -73.12 10.84 61.85
C ALA A 769 -73.92 9.89 60.94
N VAL A 770 -75.12 10.31 60.52
CA VAL A 770 -75.96 9.58 59.56
C VAL A 770 -75.30 9.57 58.18
N GLN A 771 -74.69 10.68 57.74
CA GLN A 771 -73.94 10.74 56.47
C GLN A 771 -72.74 9.78 56.46
N VAL A 772 -71.96 9.71 57.54
CA VAL A 772 -70.86 8.74 57.69
C VAL A 772 -71.38 7.31 57.55
N LYS A 773 -72.50 6.98 58.20
CA LYS A 773 -73.12 5.65 58.07
C LYS A 773 -73.58 5.34 56.63
N HIS A 774 -74.27 6.27 55.96
CA HIS A 774 -74.70 6.07 54.57
C HIS A 774 -73.51 5.94 53.63
N ARG A 775 -72.43 6.72 53.85
CA ARG A 775 -71.19 6.61 53.06
C ARG A 775 -70.51 5.26 53.26
N ALA A 776 -70.52 4.71 54.48
CA ALA A 776 -70.04 3.36 54.75
C ALA A 776 -70.83 2.29 53.97
N GLU A 777 -72.15 2.38 53.99
CA GLU A 777 -73.04 1.48 53.23
C GLU A 777 -72.81 1.61 51.72
N ALA A 778 -72.61 2.83 51.22
CA ALA A 778 -72.28 3.08 49.82
C ALA A 778 -70.94 2.44 49.41
N LEU A 779 -69.88 2.61 50.23
CA LEU A 779 -68.59 1.97 49.97
C LEU A 779 -68.70 0.44 49.98
N ILE A 780 -69.41 -0.14 50.95
CA ILE A 780 -69.58 -1.60 51.04
C ILE A 780 -70.39 -2.13 49.85
N SER A 781 -71.47 -1.46 49.46
CA SER A 781 -72.29 -1.86 48.31
C SER A 781 -71.57 -1.71 46.96
N ALA A 782 -70.60 -0.81 46.88
CA ALA A 782 -69.68 -0.68 45.74
C ALA A 782 -68.54 -1.73 45.74
N ASN A 783 -68.60 -2.76 46.59
CA ASN A 783 -67.62 -3.84 46.68
C ASN A 783 -66.18 -3.34 46.97
N HIS A 784 -66.07 -2.46 47.97
CA HIS A 784 -64.78 -1.95 48.46
C HIS A 784 -63.83 -3.09 48.88
N TYR A 785 -62.53 -2.97 48.59
CA TYR A 785 -61.52 -4.01 48.84
C TYR A 785 -61.38 -4.39 50.32
N ASP A 786 -61.54 -3.43 51.23
CA ASP A 786 -61.54 -3.65 52.68
C ASP A 786 -62.88 -3.20 53.30
N PRO A 787 -63.94 -4.02 53.22
CA PRO A 787 -65.22 -3.71 53.84
C PRO A 787 -65.17 -3.86 55.36
N GLY A 788 -64.16 -4.55 55.92
CA GLY A 788 -63.98 -4.76 57.34
C GLY A 788 -63.65 -3.45 58.06
N SER A 789 -62.63 -2.74 57.59
CA SER A 789 -62.25 -1.43 58.13
C SER A 789 -63.38 -0.41 58.03
N VAL A 790 -64.10 -0.38 56.90
CA VAL A 790 -65.26 0.53 56.70
C VAL A 790 -66.34 0.29 57.75
N ARG A 791 -66.73 -0.97 57.99
CA ARG A 791 -67.71 -1.34 59.02
C ARG A 791 -67.25 -0.94 60.41
N GLN A 792 -66.01 -1.26 60.76
CA GLN A 792 -65.45 -0.95 62.08
C GLN A 792 -65.51 0.56 62.39
N ILE A 793 -65.13 1.41 61.44
CA ILE A 793 -65.20 2.87 61.59
C ILE A 793 -66.66 3.33 61.76
N SER A 794 -67.58 2.81 60.94
CA SER A 794 -69.01 3.15 61.02
C SER A 794 -69.64 2.74 62.36
N GLU A 795 -69.33 1.54 62.85
CA GLU A 795 -69.81 1.01 64.13
C GLU A 795 -69.30 1.85 65.31
N GLU A 796 -68.03 2.26 65.29
CA GLU A 796 -67.47 3.10 66.35
C GLU A 796 -68.15 4.48 66.41
N VAL A 797 -68.34 5.14 65.25
CA VAL A 797 -69.07 6.42 65.16
C VAL A 797 -70.50 6.25 65.68
N THR A 798 -71.19 5.18 65.25
CA THR A 798 -72.58 4.89 65.64
C THR A 798 -72.69 4.67 67.15
N LYS A 799 -71.77 3.89 67.73
CA LYS A 799 -71.75 3.60 69.16
C LYS A 799 -71.54 4.85 70.00
N ARG A 800 -70.55 5.68 69.67
CA ARG A 800 -70.30 6.96 70.38
C ARG A 800 -71.46 7.94 70.21
N TRP A 801 -72.03 8.00 69.01
CA TRP A 801 -73.21 8.83 68.74
C TRP A 801 -74.41 8.44 69.62
N GLN A 802 -74.72 7.14 69.71
CA GLN A 802 -75.80 6.63 70.57
C GLN A 802 -75.58 6.97 72.05
N GLN A 803 -74.33 6.89 72.53
CA GLN A 803 -73.97 7.26 73.89
C GLN A 803 -74.24 8.75 74.15
N LEU A 804 -73.77 9.64 73.27
CA LEU A 804 -74.00 11.08 73.38
C LEU A 804 -75.50 11.45 73.39
N VAL A 805 -76.29 10.87 72.49
CA VAL A 805 -77.74 11.11 72.42
C VAL A 805 -78.43 10.65 73.71
N THR A 806 -78.06 9.47 74.24
CA THR A 806 -78.59 8.97 75.51
C THR A 806 -78.29 9.95 76.66
N CYS A 807 -77.05 10.48 76.73
CA CYS A 807 -76.67 11.49 77.71
C CYS A 807 -77.52 12.77 77.58
N ALA A 808 -77.73 13.24 76.34
CA ALA A 808 -78.52 14.43 76.08
C ALA A 808 -79.99 14.25 76.51
N GLU A 809 -80.58 13.09 76.23
CA GLU A 809 -81.94 12.75 76.66
C GLU A 809 -82.10 12.70 78.19
N GLU A 810 -81.10 12.17 78.90
CA GLU A 810 -81.13 12.15 80.37
C GLU A 810 -81.10 13.56 80.97
N ARG A 811 -80.26 14.46 80.41
CA ARG A 811 -80.29 15.89 80.77
C ARG A 811 -81.65 16.52 80.47
N HIS A 812 -82.27 16.20 79.32
CA HIS A 812 -83.60 16.71 78.96
C HIS A 812 -84.66 16.34 80.00
N LYS A 813 -84.68 15.08 80.43
CA LYS A 813 -85.63 14.56 81.43
C LYS A 813 -85.44 15.24 82.78
N LEU A 814 -84.19 15.40 83.24
CA LEU A 814 -83.87 16.10 84.49
C LEU A 814 -84.38 17.55 84.46
N VAL A 815 -83.99 18.30 83.45
CA VAL A 815 -84.31 19.74 83.35
C VAL A 815 -85.81 19.98 83.15
N THR A 816 -86.49 19.08 82.43
CA THR A 816 -87.95 19.17 82.27
C THR A 816 -88.68 18.82 83.57
N ALA A 817 -88.22 17.79 84.30
CA ALA A 817 -88.78 17.42 85.59
C ALA A 817 -88.58 18.53 86.64
N SER A 818 -87.40 19.17 86.67
CA SER A 818 -87.14 20.29 87.57
C SER A 818 -88.04 21.49 87.27
N LEU A 819 -88.18 21.86 86.00
CA LEU A 819 -89.03 22.96 85.58
C LEU A 819 -90.49 22.72 86.00
N ASN A 820 -91.00 21.51 85.78
CA ASN A 820 -92.36 21.13 86.18
C ASN A 820 -92.55 21.20 87.69
N PHE A 821 -91.60 20.71 88.49
CA PHE A 821 -91.68 20.79 89.94
C PHE A 821 -91.71 22.24 90.43
N TYR A 822 -90.72 23.06 90.07
CA TYR A 822 -90.63 24.43 90.57
C TYR A 822 -91.82 25.29 90.15
N LYS A 823 -92.30 25.18 88.89
CA LYS A 823 -93.53 25.87 88.43
C LYS A 823 -94.75 25.44 89.22
N THR A 824 -94.94 24.13 89.40
CA THR A 824 -96.09 23.59 90.14
C THR A 824 -96.05 24.04 91.60
N ALA A 825 -94.89 23.95 92.26
CA ALA A 825 -94.75 24.31 93.67
C ALA A 825 -95.06 25.79 93.91
N GLU A 826 -94.52 26.71 93.10
CA GLU A 826 -94.81 28.14 93.22
C GLU A 826 -96.29 28.47 92.94
N GLN A 827 -96.86 27.90 91.89
CA GLN A 827 -98.27 28.13 91.53
C GLN A 827 -99.22 27.63 92.63
N VAL A 828 -98.96 26.44 93.18
CA VAL A 828 -99.78 25.88 94.26
C VAL A 828 -99.66 26.72 95.53
N CYS A 829 -98.45 27.13 95.92
CA CYS A 829 -98.25 28.01 97.08
C CYS A 829 -99.02 29.34 96.91
N SER A 830 -98.97 29.93 95.71
CA SER A 830 -99.71 31.17 95.39
C SER A 830 -101.23 30.99 95.51
N VAL A 831 -101.77 29.88 95.02
CA VAL A 831 -103.20 29.55 95.13
C VAL A 831 -103.60 29.36 96.59
N LEU A 832 -102.79 28.65 97.39
CA LEU A 832 -103.03 28.47 98.83
C LEU A 832 -103.05 29.81 99.58
N ASP A 833 -102.10 30.70 99.29
CA ASP A 833 -102.07 32.05 99.89
C ASP A 833 -103.29 32.90 99.52
N SER A 834 -103.87 32.69 98.34
CA SER A 834 -105.12 33.33 97.92
C SER A 834 -106.33 32.78 98.67
N LEU A 835 -106.44 31.45 98.77
CA LEU A 835 -107.54 30.78 99.48
C LEU A 835 -107.53 31.08 100.98
N GLU A 836 -106.34 31.17 101.60
CA GLU A 836 -106.22 31.54 103.01
C GLU A 836 -106.83 32.93 103.28
N ARG A 837 -106.58 33.90 102.39
CA ARG A 837 -107.14 35.25 102.48
C ARG A 837 -108.64 35.28 102.24
N GLU A 838 -109.13 34.46 101.32
CA GLU A 838 -110.56 34.37 101.02
C GLU A 838 -111.35 33.78 102.19
N TYR A 839 -110.84 32.73 102.84
CA TYR A 839 -111.54 32.07 103.96
C TYR A 839 -111.57 32.88 105.26
N LYS A 840 -110.71 33.88 105.42
CA LYS A 840 -110.71 34.79 106.59
C LYS A 840 -111.78 35.87 106.56
N ARG A 841 -112.42 36.14 105.42
CA ARG A 841 -113.43 37.21 105.33
C ARG A 841 -114.72 36.84 106.07
N ASP A 842 -115.23 37.75 106.89
CA ASP A 842 -116.54 37.61 107.55
C ASP A 842 -117.66 38.02 106.58
N GLU A 843 -118.64 37.15 106.37
CA GLU A 843 -119.80 37.36 105.51
C GLU A 843 -121.10 37.01 106.25
N ASP A 844 -122.14 37.83 106.08
CA ASP A 844 -123.47 37.57 106.64
C ASP A 844 -124.32 36.78 105.63
N TRP A 845 -124.19 35.45 105.68
CA TRP A 845 -124.91 34.55 104.79
C TRP A 845 -126.42 34.52 105.07
N CYS A 846 -126.87 34.81 106.29
CA CYS A 846 -128.29 34.71 106.65
C CYS A 846 -129.06 36.01 106.31
N GLY A 847 -128.46 37.18 106.55
CA GLY A 847 -129.09 38.48 106.23
C GLY A 847 -129.10 38.80 104.73
N SER A 848 -128.11 38.31 103.98
CA SER A 848 -127.99 38.59 102.54
C SER A 848 -129.01 37.86 101.65
N LEU A 849 -129.75 36.88 102.19
CA LEU A 849 -130.77 36.12 101.45
C LEU A 849 -132.16 36.76 101.48
N SER A 850 -132.43 37.66 102.43
CA SER A 850 -133.69 38.40 102.54
C SER A 850 -133.78 39.59 101.58
N SER A 851 -132.65 40.05 101.03
CA SER A 851 -132.55 41.25 100.17
C SER A 851 -132.42 40.94 98.67
N ASN A 852 -132.10 39.69 98.31
CA ASN A 852 -131.95 39.27 96.91
C ASN A 852 -133.04 38.26 96.56
N GLY A 853 -134.17 38.78 96.04
CA GLY A 853 -135.40 38.07 95.65
C GLY A 853 -135.19 36.91 94.68
N THR A 854 -134.59 35.83 95.16
CA THR A 854 -134.37 34.58 94.44
C THR A 854 -135.41 33.55 94.89
N PRO A 855 -135.96 32.72 93.98
CA PRO A 855 -137.19 31.95 94.26
C PRO A 855 -136.96 30.71 95.15
N SER A 856 -135.71 30.43 95.51
CA SER A 856 -135.36 29.26 96.33
C SER A 856 -135.46 29.59 97.81
N SER A 857 -136.05 28.69 98.60
CA SER A 857 -136.10 28.86 100.05
C SER A 857 -134.68 29.12 100.59
N PRO A 858 -134.48 30.09 101.50
CA PRO A 858 -133.14 30.47 101.95
C PRO A 858 -132.27 29.31 102.49
N ALA A 859 -132.91 28.21 102.93
CA ALA A 859 -132.23 26.99 103.36
C ALA A 859 -131.47 26.26 102.23
N THR A 860 -131.98 26.35 101.00
CA THR A 860 -131.40 25.66 99.82
C THR A 860 -130.13 26.35 99.33
N ALA A 861 -130.08 27.69 99.35
CA ALA A 861 -128.93 28.46 98.92
C ALA A 861 -127.70 28.27 99.84
N ILE A 862 -127.91 28.21 101.15
CA ILE A 862 -126.83 27.95 102.12
C ILE A 862 -126.24 26.53 101.91
N ALA A 863 -127.09 25.53 101.60
CA ALA A 863 -126.61 24.19 101.27
C ALA A 863 -125.72 24.16 100.01
N GLN A 864 -126.02 24.98 99.00
CA GLN A 864 -125.18 25.12 97.80
C GLN A 864 -123.82 25.76 98.11
N PHE A 865 -123.76 26.77 98.98
CA PHE A 865 -122.49 27.35 99.42
C PHE A 865 -121.62 26.35 100.17
N ILE A 866 -122.21 25.49 101.01
CA ILE A 866 -121.48 24.41 101.69
C ILE A 866 -120.88 23.43 100.68
N ASN A 867 -121.64 23.02 99.66
CA ASN A 867 -121.13 22.13 98.61
C ASN A 867 -119.98 22.77 97.83
N LYS A 868 -120.11 24.02 97.39
CA LYS A 868 -119.02 24.73 96.67
C LYS A 868 -117.76 24.88 97.52
N HIS A 869 -117.92 25.18 98.81
CA HIS A 869 -116.81 25.26 99.76
C HIS A 869 -116.12 23.89 99.93
N GLN A 870 -116.88 22.80 99.91
CA GLN A 870 -116.36 21.43 99.94
C GLN A 870 -115.59 21.07 98.66
N GLU A 871 -116.08 21.46 97.48
CA GLU A 871 -115.39 21.25 96.18
C GLU A 871 -114.07 22.02 96.10
N GLN A 872 -114.03 23.27 96.55
CA GLN A 872 -112.81 24.07 96.59
C GLN A 872 -111.72 23.40 97.44
N LYS A 873 -112.11 22.76 98.55
CA LYS A 873 -111.19 21.98 99.38
C LYS A 873 -110.57 20.83 98.61
N GLU A 874 -111.37 20.06 97.88
CA GLU A 874 -110.85 18.95 97.09
C GLU A 874 -109.89 19.43 95.97
N ALA A 875 -110.18 20.58 95.36
CA ALA A 875 -109.36 21.13 94.29
C ALA A 875 -107.95 21.53 94.76
N PHE A 876 -107.82 22.28 95.86
CA PHE A 876 -106.49 22.69 96.32
C PHE A 876 -105.69 21.51 96.89
N LEU A 877 -106.34 20.53 97.51
CA LEU A 877 -105.67 19.31 97.99
C LEU A 877 -105.12 18.46 96.84
N LYS A 878 -105.85 18.37 95.72
CA LYS A 878 -105.35 17.75 94.48
C LYS A 878 -104.13 18.50 93.94
N ALA A 879 -104.14 19.83 93.99
CA ALA A 879 -103.02 20.66 93.57
C ALA A 879 -101.76 20.45 94.46
N CYS A 880 -101.93 20.38 95.79
CA CYS A 880 -100.84 20.02 96.71
C CYS A 880 -100.28 18.63 96.44
N THR A 881 -101.16 17.66 96.14
CA THR A 881 -100.75 16.30 95.77
C THR A 881 -99.94 16.28 94.47
N LEU A 882 -100.32 17.10 93.49
CA LEU A 882 -99.58 17.26 92.24
C LEU A 882 -98.16 17.82 92.49
N ALA A 883 -98.03 18.85 93.33
CA ALA A 883 -96.72 19.42 93.70
C ALA A 883 -95.80 18.38 94.38
N ARG A 884 -96.34 17.51 95.24
CA ARG A 884 -95.58 16.40 95.84
C ARG A 884 -95.12 15.39 94.78
N ARG A 885 -96.00 14.96 93.87
CA ARG A 885 -95.66 14.00 92.80
C ARG A 885 -94.62 14.55 91.82
N THR A 886 -94.73 15.82 91.44
CA THR A 886 -93.73 16.46 90.56
C THR A 886 -92.37 16.57 91.25
N SER A 887 -92.33 16.75 92.57
CA SER A 887 -91.11 16.73 93.38
C SER A 887 -90.43 15.35 93.37
N GLU A 888 -91.18 14.26 93.55
CA GLU A 888 -90.66 12.89 93.50
C GLU A 888 -90.05 12.59 92.12
N THR A 889 -90.71 13.05 91.05
CA THR A 889 -90.23 12.89 89.68
C THR A 889 -88.92 13.66 89.45
N PHE A 890 -88.83 14.90 89.92
CA PHE A 890 -87.61 15.70 89.86
C PHE A 890 -86.46 15.02 90.64
N LEU A 891 -86.71 14.54 91.86
CA LEU A 891 -85.71 13.85 92.67
C LEU A 891 -85.25 12.55 92.00
N LYS A 892 -86.16 11.76 91.44
CA LYS A 892 -85.81 10.53 90.70
C LYS A 892 -84.80 10.80 89.57
N TYR A 893 -85.06 11.81 88.74
CA TYR A 893 -84.14 12.17 87.65
C TYR A 893 -82.86 12.82 88.16
N THR A 894 -82.91 13.52 89.29
CA THR A 894 -81.73 14.08 89.95
C THR A 894 -80.78 12.98 90.43
N SER A 895 -81.27 12.01 91.19
CA SER A 895 -80.45 10.89 91.68
C SER A 895 -79.87 10.07 90.53
N ARG A 896 -80.69 9.79 89.50
CA ARG A 896 -80.22 9.07 88.29
C ARG A 896 -79.14 9.84 87.55
N SER A 897 -79.28 11.15 87.41
CA SER A 897 -78.26 11.98 86.75
C SER A 897 -76.99 12.09 87.59
N LEU A 898 -77.09 12.30 88.91
CA LEU A 898 -75.92 12.36 89.79
C LEU A 898 -75.11 11.06 89.78
N GLN A 899 -75.79 9.91 89.71
CA GLN A 899 -75.14 8.60 89.53
C GLN A 899 -74.49 8.47 88.14
N TYR A 900 -75.15 8.96 87.10
CA TYR A 900 -74.63 8.92 85.73
C TYR A 900 -73.40 9.82 85.53
N TYR A 901 -73.39 11.00 86.16
CA TYR A 901 -72.30 11.99 86.08
C TYR A 901 -71.27 11.87 87.22
N ASN A 902 -71.37 10.87 88.11
CA ASN A 902 -70.49 10.64 89.27
C ASN A 902 -70.30 11.88 90.18
N TYR A 903 -71.35 12.66 90.41
CA TYR A 903 -71.27 13.87 91.24
C TYR A 903 -71.47 13.55 92.74
N PRO A 904 -70.68 14.13 93.66
CA PRO A 904 -70.80 13.87 95.09
C PRO A 904 -72.10 14.44 95.68
N THR A 905 -72.81 13.63 96.45
CA THR A 905 -74.06 14.02 97.16
C THR A 905 -73.74 14.84 98.41
N SER A 906 -74.21 16.09 98.46
CA SER A 906 -74.09 16.99 99.62
C SER A 906 -75.33 16.93 100.53
N GLU A 907 -75.14 17.05 101.86
CA GLU A 907 -76.24 17.16 102.84
C GLU A 907 -77.14 18.39 102.62
N ALA A 908 -76.62 19.47 102.03
CA ALA A 908 -77.40 20.64 101.58
C ALA A 908 -77.91 20.50 100.12
N GLY A 909 -78.19 19.25 99.74
CA GLY A 909 -78.51 18.83 98.38
C GLY A 909 -79.93 19.15 97.92
N PRO A 910 -80.25 18.82 96.65
CA PRO A 910 -81.56 19.06 96.04
C PRO A 910 -82.72 18.45 96.86
N GLU A 911 -82.51 17.30 97.50
CA GLU A 911 -83.49 16.66 98.40
C GLU A 911 -83.85 17.53 99.60
N ALA A 912 -82.85 18.13 100.26
CA ALA A 912 -83.08 19.03 101.39
C ALA A 912 -83.86 20.28 100.97
N ARG A 913 -83.58 20.82 99.77
CA ARG A 913 -84.28 22.01 99.24
C ARG A 913 -85.72 21.72 98.85
N VAL A 914 -85.94 20.59 98.17
CA VAL A 914 -87.30 20.12 97.85
C VAL A 914 -88.09 19.93 99.15
N LYS A 915 -87.48 19.34 100.18
CA LYS A 915 -88.10 19.18 101.50
C LYS A 915 -88.53 20.52 102.11
N VAL A 916 -87.66 21.54 102.10
CA VAL A 916 -88.00 22.88 102.60
C VAL A 916 -89.21 23.48 101.87
N ILE A 917 -89.27 23.34 100.54
CA ILE A 917 -90.40 23.84 99.73
C ILE A 917 -91.69 23.08 100.06
N LEU A 918 -91.62 21.75 100.19
CA LEU A 918 -92.77 20.92 100.54
C LEU A 918 -93.27 21.16 101.97
N ASP A 919 -92.37 21.41 102.92
CA ASP A 919 -92.72 21.75 104.31
C ASP A 919 -93.46 23.10 104.36
N LYS A 920 -93.00 24.09 103.58
CA LYS A 920 -93.72 25.37 103.42
C LYS A 920 -95.11 25.16 102.83
N LEU A 921 -95.21 24.37 101.76
CA LEU A 921 -96.48 24.06 101.09
C LEU A 921 -97.45 23.33 102.04
N PHE A 922 -96.95 22.38 102.84
CA PHE A 922 -97.75 21.67 103.84
C PHE A 922 -98.24 22.60 104.97
N SER A 923 -97.40 23.53 105.43
CA SER A 923 -97.80 24.54 106.41
C SER A 923 -98.91 25.45 105.89
N GLN A 924 -98.78 25.94 104.65
CA GLN A 924 -99.82 26.73 103.99
C GLN A 924 -101.12 25.93 103.80
N GLU A 925 -101.04 24.68 103.36
CA GLU A 925 -102.18 23.78 103.19
C GLU A 925 -102.98 23.62 104.50
N ASN A 926 -102.30 23.41 105.63
CA ASN A 926 -102.95 23.28 106.93
C ASN A 926 -103.62 24.58 107.40
N ARG A 927 -102.99 25.74 107.15
CA ARG A 927 -103.58 27.05 107.48
C ARG A 927 -104.87 27.29 106.68
N VAL A 928 -104.86 26.99 105.38
CA VAL A 928 -106.07 27.09 104.54
C VAL A 928 -107.16 26.15 105.05
N LEU A 929 -106.82 24.91 105.42
CA LEU A 929 -107.78 23.95 105.99
C LEU A 929 -108.38 24.39 107.32
N GLU A 930 -107.59 25.03 108.18
CA GLU A 930 -108.07 25.56 109.46
C GLU A 930 -109.12 26.66 109.25
N HIS A 931 -108.81 27.66 108.42
CA HIS A 931 -109.76 28.72 108.09
C HIS A 931 -110.99 28.19 107.34
N TRP A 932 -110.80 27.22 106.45
CA TRP A 932 -111.89 26.52 105.78
C TRP A 932 -112.85 25.87 106.79
N SER A 933 -112.34 25.21 107.82
CA SER A 933 -113.12 24.54 108.87
C SER A 933 -113.94 25.53 109.72
N GLN A 934 -113.32 26.65 110.11
CA GLN A 934 -113.99 27.71 110.85
C GLN A 934 -115.16 28.30 110.05
N ARG A 935 -114.95 28.57 108.75
CA ARG A 935 -115.99 29.09 107.85
C ARG A 935 -117.13 28.08 107.66
N LYS A 936 -116.82 26.78 107.52
CA LYS A 936 -117.83 25.71 107.42
C LYS A 936 -118.74 25.67 108.66
N LYS A 937 -118.17 25.75 109.86
CA LYS A 937 -118.94 25.75 111.11
C LYS A 937 -119.95 26.92 111.18
N LYS A 938 -119.57 28.09 110.69
CA LYS A 938 -120.48 29.26 110.61
C LYS A 938 -121.57 29.05 109.56
N LEU A 939 -121.24 28.51 108.39
CA LEU A 939 -122.22 28.17 107.33
C LEU A 939 -123.26 27.14 107.83
N ASP A 940 -122.83 26.10 108.53
CA ASP A 940 -123.72 25.09 109.11
C ASP A 940 -124.68 25.69 110.15
N GLN A 941 -124.18 26.62 110.99
CA GLN A 941 -125.01 27.34 111.96
C GLN A 941 -126.07 28.21 111.27
N CYS A 942 -125.68 28.90 110.18
CA CYS A 942 -126.60 29.70 109.40
C CYS A 942 -127.70 28.84 108.75
N GLN A 943 -127.37 27.64 108.26
CA GLN A 943 -128.35 26.70 107.71
C GLN A 943 -129.39 26.28 108.75
N GLN A 944 -128.96 25.99 109.99
CA GLN A 944 -129.87 25.62 111.08
C GLN A 944 -130.83 26.75 111.46
N PHE A 945 -130.35 27.99 111.50
CA PHE A 945 -131.19 29.17 111.80
C PHE A 945 -132.31 29.34 110.77
N VAL A 946 -131.97 29.26 109.49
CA VAL A 946 -132.92 29.49 108.40
C VAL A 946 -134.01 28.41 108.32
N LEU A 947 -133.67 27.15 108.60
CA LEU A 947 -134.66 26.07 108.66
C LEU A 947 -135.68 26.28 109.80
N PHE A 948 -135.22 26.80 110.94
CA PHE A 948 -136.09 27.13 112.06
C PHE A 948 -137.09 28.24 111.71
N GLU A 949 -136.62 29.34 111.11
CA GLU A 949 -137.47 30.48 110.74
C GLU A 949 -138.58 30.09 109.74
N ALA A 950 -138.25 29.24 108.76
CA ALA A 950 -139.21 28.76 107.77
C ALA A 950 -140.35 27.94 108.41
N SER A 951 -140.04 27.09 109.39
CA SER A 951 -141.05 26.30 110.10
C SER A 951 -142.00 27.16 110.94
N ALA A 952 -141.51 28.23 111.56
CA ALA A 952 -142.32 29.14 112.36
C ALA A 952 -143.34 29.93 111.52
N ARG A 953 -142.94 30.38 110.32
CA ARG A 953 -143.79 31.18 109.43
C ARG A 953 -144.99 30.38 108.90
N GLN A 954 -144.76 29.12 108.51
CA GLN A 954 -145.79 28.23 107.97
C GLN A 954 -146.92 27.93 108.98
N ALA A 955 -146.61 27.92 110.28
CA ALA A 955 -147.62 27.74 111.31
C ALA A 955 -148.52 28.97 111.51
N MET A 956 -147.99 30.19 111.28
CA MET A 956 -148.73 31.44 111.42
C MET A 956 -149.76 31.62 110.29
N GLU A 957 -149.39 31.32 109.05
CA GLU A 957 -150.31 31.40 107.90
C GLU A 957 -151.53 30.50 108.08
N TRP A 958 -151.33 29.26 108.54
CA TRP A 958 -152.43 28.31 108.74
C TRP A 958 -153.47 28.83 109.75
N ILE A 959 -153.02 29.48 110.82
CA ILE A 959 -153.89 30.07 111.86
C ILE A 959 -154.77 31.16 111.26
N GLN A 960 -154.20 32.06 110.45
CA GLN A 960 -154.93 33.18 109.87
C GLN A 960 -155.92 32.75 108.78
N GLU A 961 -155.47 31.99 107.79
CA GLU A 961 -156.29 31.74 106.60
C GLU A 961 -157.35 30.66 106.80
N THR A 962 -157.01 29.64 107.60
CA THR A 962 -157.88 28.47 107.82
C THR A 962 -158.57 28.54 109.18
N GLY A 963 -157.82 28.91 110.21
CA GLY A 963 -158.28 28.95 111.61
C GLY A 963 -159.41 29.96 111.84
N GLU A 964 -159.14 31.23 111.58
CA GLU A 964 -160.09 32.32 111.87
C GLU A 964 -161.30 32.33 110.91
N ASN A 965 -161.08 31.97 109.65
CA ASN A 965 -162.11 32.01 108.62
C ASN A 965 -163.23 30.97 108.88
N TYR A 966 -162.87 29.79 109.39
CA TYR A 966 -163.83 28.75 109.79
C TYR A 966 -164.74 29.21 110.94
N LEU A 967 -164.17 29.86 111.95
CA LEU A 967 -164.90 30.34 113.14
C LEU A 967 -165.93 31.44 112.81
N ASN A 968 -165.69 32.25 111.78
CA ASN A 968 -166.57 33.39 111.45
C ASN A 968 -167.79 33.02 110.59
N THR A 969 -167.73 31.92 109.83
CA THR A 969 -168.74 31.60 108.81
C THR A 969 -169.86 30.66 109.28
N HIS A 970 -169.66 29.91 110.38
CA HIS A 970 -170.59 28.86 110.83
C HIS A 970 -171.26 29.25 112.17
N THR A 971 -172.43 29.92 112.14
CA THR A 971 -173.10 30.48 113.35
C THR A 971 -174.59 30.15 113.56
N ASN A 972 -175.27 29.41 112.67
CA ASN A 972 -176.70 29.05 112.82
C ASN A 972 -176.93 27.52 112.91
N ILE A 973 -178.04 27.10 113.54
CA ILE A 973 -178.46 25.69 113.68
C ILE A 973 -179.48 25.36 112.57
N GLY A 974 -179.20 24.32 111.79
CA GLY A 974 -179.93 23.94 110.57
C GLY A 974 -181.43 23.70 110.78
N ALA A 975 -182.23 23.97 109.73
CA ALA A 975 -183.70 23.92 109.81
C ALA A 975 -184.26 22.49 109.75
N SER A 976 -183.39 21.51 109.43
CA SER A 976 -183.69 20.08 109.44
C SER A 976 -182.63 19.29 110.21
N THR A 977 -182.99 18.09 110.64
CA THR A 977 -182.08 17.15 111.32
C THR A 977 -180.88 16.76 110.47
N GLU A 978 -181.03 16.63 109.15
CA GLU A 978 -179.91 16.31 108.22
C GLU A 978 -178.90 17.47 108.10
N GLU A 979 -179.36 18.73 108.02
CA GLU A 979 -178.44 19.88 108.01
C GLU A 979 -177.66 20.04 109.32
N THR A 980 -178.28 19.68 110.44
CA THR A 980 -177.64 19.81 111.75
C THR A 980 -176.54 18.75 111.94
N GLU A 981 -176.73 17.53 111.43
CA GLU A 981 -175.69 16.49 111.44
C GLU A 981 -174.50 16.84 110.53
N ALA A 982 -174.75 17.47 109.36
CA ALA A 982 -173.68 17.90 108.45
C ALA A 982 -172.78 18.98 109.07
N LEU A 983 -173.37 20.02 109.69
CA LEU A 983 -172.62 21.08 110.37
C LEU A 983 -171.81 20.56 111.58
N LEU A 984 -172.31 19.53 112.28
CA LEU A 984 -171.57 18.87 113.36
C LEU A 984 -170.37 18.08 112.82
N GLY A 985 -170.49 17.49 111.63
CA GLY A 985 -169.39 16.82 110.92
C GLY A 985 -168.24 17.78 110.61
N GLU A 986 -168.54 18.93 110.01
CA GLU A 986 -167.52 19.93 109.65
C GLU A 986 -166.77 20.49 110.88
N HIS A 987 -167.46 20.67 112.02
CA HIS A 987 -166.80 21.15 113.25
C HIS A 987 -165.77 20.16 113.80
N ASN A 988 -166.06 18.86 113.69
CA ASN A 988 -165.14 17.82 114.14
C ASN A 988 -163.86 17.77 113.28
N GLU A 989 -163.96 18.01 111.96
CA GLU A 989 -162.79 18.07 111.07
C GLU A 989 -161.89 19.28 111.36
N PHE A 990 -162.47 20.47 111.51
CA PHE A 990 -161.69 21.67 111.85
C PHE A 990 -160.93 21.51 113.18
N LYS A 991 -161.57 20.91 114.19
CA LYS A 991 -160.96 20.63 115.49
C LYS A 991 -159.76 19.68 115.38
N ALA A 992 -159.80 18.71 114.47
CA ALA A 992 -158.66 17.83 114.22
C ALA A 992 -157.48 18.58 113.58
N ALA A 993 -157.75 19.41 112.56
CA ALA A 993 -156.72 20.21 111.89
C ALA A 993 -156.05 21.22 112.83
N ALA A 994 -156.81 21.87 113.72
CA ALA A 994 -156.26 22.77 114.74
C ALA A 994 -155.36 22.06 115.77
N LYS A 995 -155.68 20.80 116.11
CA LYS A 995 -154.86 20.00 117.02
C LYS A 995 -153.50 19.68 116.41
N ASP A 996 -153.44 19.37 115.12
CA ASP A 996 -152.21 18.98 114.42
C ASP A 996 -151.25 20.18 114.21
N THR A 997 -151.78 21.35 113.86
CA THR A 997 -150.98 22.59 113.81
C THR A 997 -150.43 22.96 115.19
N ARG A 998 -151.21 22.71 116.26
CA ARG A 998 -150.74 22.92 117.64
C ARG A 998 -149.57 21.99 118.03
N GLU A 999 -149.57 20.74 117.58
CA GLU A 999 -148.47 19.79 117.81
C GLU A 999 -147.18 20.22 117.10
N ARG A 1000 -147.27 20.66 115.83
CA ARG A 1000 -146.13 21.20 115.06
C ARG A 1000 -145.51 22.44 115.69
N VAL A 1001 -146.34 23.38 116.16
CA VAL A 1001 -145.85 24.55 116.90
C VAL A 1001 -145.20 24.14 118.23
N LYS A 1002 -145.75 23.13 118.93
CA LYS A 1002 -145.13 22.62 120.17
C LYS A 1002 -143.73 22.05 119.94
N LEU A 1003 -143.54 21.25 118.89
CA LEU A 1003 -142.22 20.74 118.49
C LEU A 1003 -141.25 21.90 118.19
N SER A 1004 -141.69 22.90 117.43
CA SER A 1004 -140.88 24.09 117.10
C SER A 1004 -140.65 25.02 118.32
N SER A 1005 -141.54 25.06 119.30
CA SER A 1005 -141.39 25.90 120.52
C SER A 1005 -140.35 25.37 121.52
N SER A 1006 -139.90 24.12 121.37
CA SER A 1006 -138.73 23.59 122.08
C SER A 1006 -137.40 24.15 121.54
N TRP A 1007 -137.40 24.71 120.32
CA TRP A 1007 -136.19 25.25 119.71
C TRP A 1007 -135.80 26.57 120.38
N PRO A 1008 -136.68 27.58 120.57
CA PRO A 1008 -136.32 28.81 121.29
C PRO A 1008 -135.73 28.58 122.69
N THR A 1009 -136.12 27.52 123.41
CA THR A 1009 -135.55 27.21 124.73
C THR A 1009 -134.10 26.71 124.65
N VAL A 1010 -133.67 26.15 123.51
CA VAL A 1010 -132.25 25.84 123.23
C VAL A 1010 -131.48 27.10 122.79
N TRP A 1011 -132.14 28.03 122.10
CA TRP A 1011 -131.52 29.27 121.61
C TRP A 1011 -131.40 30.37 122.69
N LEU A 1012 -132.30 30.42 123.69
CA LEU A 1012 -132.27 31.40 124.80
C LEU A 1012 -131.52 30.90 126.06
N ARG A 1013 -131.37 29.59 126.30
CA ARG A 1013 -130.56 29.07 127.44
C ARG A 1013 -129.04 29.10 127.21
N ARG A 1014 -128.58 29.48 126.02
CA ARG A 1014 -127.19 29.94 125.83
C ARG A 1014 -127.19 31.46 125.84
N GLY A 1015 -127.29 32.04 127.04
CA GLY A 1015 -127.34 33.49 127.21
C GLY A 1015 -126.16 34.19 126.54
N THR A 1016 -126.45 35.03 125.54
CA THR A 1016 -125.87 36.37 125.33
C THR A 1016 -126.67 37.12 124.26
N PRO A 1017 -126.99 38.42 124.45
CA PRO A 1017 -128.25 39.03 124.01
C PRO A 1017 -128.10 39.95 122.78
N MET A 1018 -128.94 39.75 121.75
CA MET A 1018 -129.13 40.66 120.62
C MET A 1018 -129.78 41.98 121.10
N GLN A 1019 -129.07 43.09 120.97
CA GLN A 1019 -129.56 44.43 121.30
C GLN A 1019 -130.35 45.06 120.15
N LEU A 1020 -131.68 45.15 120.36
CA LEU A 1020 -132.61 46.04 119.67
C LEU A 1020 -132.59 47.43 120.35
N LYS A 1021 -132.20 48.46 119.58
CA LYS A 1021 -132.49 49.91 119.69
C LYS A 1021 -131.44 50.60 118.79
N SER A 1022 -131.73 51.51 117.87
CA SER A 1022 -132.80 52.51 117.75
C SER A 1022 -132.59 53.23 116.41
N ARG A 1023 -133.65 53.61 115.70
CA ARG A 1023 -134.00 55.04 115.50
C ARG A 1023 -135.25 55.22 114.64
N HIS A 1024 -136.08 56.16 115.11
CA HIS A 1024 -137.36 56.61 114.57
C HIS A 1024 -137.29 57.26 113.19
N GLY A 1025 -138.39 57.09 112.47
CA GLY A 1025 -138.78 57.66 111.18
C GLY A 1025 -140.00 56.90 110.70
#